data_AF-A0A552PWF8-F1
#
_entry.id   AF-A0A552PWF8-F1
#
_cell.length_a   1.000
_cell.length_b   1.000
_cell.length_c   1.000
_cell.angle_alpha   90.00
_cell.angle_beta   90.00
_cell.angle_gamma   90.00
#
_symmetry.space_group_name_H-M   'P 1'
#
loop_
_entity.id
_entity.type
_entity.pdbx_description
1 polymer ?
#
loop_
_entity_poly.entity_id
_entity_poly.type
_entity_poly.pdbx_seq_one_letter_code
_entity_poly.pdbx_strand_id
1 'polypeptide(L)'
;MINSDHQQAIELMLASGDHNQLLLFCQQALAVDPEVTDYYPYLGLAYLLVGQQATAQEIWLFWLLQSESSQDLILLLKKEILRNLDCWQFGQAKLIYLQWLELEEIEGDEEIENYALTAINSCLQEVQEAINRQEYTLAEDFYLRILSWREQLAYIWHDLGYLYYIINRLTESFNCLARAINLEENQALYHYTMAMVLEKQSRLDIALSAYQKAINLNANFVDAYNKLGNLFYQLGQLESAEKFYQQGINSQADFYPFYINLGNVYLVKQAWTEAKNAYKTAQQMAGDRREISQNLSLWENLQADQKRANLYSGDYFYQRKIYQLALNYYQKLLAVKVEDSNFYLNCAHCYLILKEEKQAWEVYKKGISYHPKNIDLHLRLIWLLQNNYPIKVAIQATKSALEYLPDHLSLKLELMRLMPIVYPTQADIMQYRSNYEKQLDNILSNLDLTTINQQQEAWKSIGLRTNFYLQYQAKNDLELQKKYGELVYKITAANFPDWVKNLTMPTGKIRLGYISAHLRHHTVAKLFQGWLQWRNREQFEIYCYGIDINNTFDNFTREYQQESDYFYQFDNLVSGEKIAQHILDNQLHILVYLDIGMDARTTQLAGLRLAPVQCVTWGHPITSGLPTIDYFISSELMEPTEGDNHYSEKLIRLSNLGIAYPKPSLPPQRKTRLEMGLAEDKIIYLNCQSLFKYLPENDDIFPRIAQQVPNSQFIFICHRSEFVTHCFQSRLSQAFNKYGLNWQDYGVMMPQLEQNDYFQLNLLADIYLDNLSWSGGNTTLEAIACQLPVVTCPGEFMRGRHSYAILKRLGITETIATDKNHYIEIAIRLGLDNQWRQTIKDYTKMNIDTVFNDRTSVESLERFYQSVAGEDK
;
A
#
# COMPACT_ATOMS: atom_id res chain seq x y z
N MET A 1 -72.33 -3.58 -8.08
CA MET A 1 -71.41 -4.45 -8.84
C MET A 1 -70.64 -3.63 -9.87
N ILE A 2 -69.34 -3.89 -10.05
CA ILE A 2 -68.51 -3.25 -11.09
C ILE A 2 -69.05 -3.61 -12.49
N ASN A 3 -69.07 -2.65 -13.41
CA ASN A 3 -69.47 -2.91 -14.81
C ASN A 3 -68.34 -3.61 -15.60
N SER A 4 -68.67 -4.29 -16.70
CA SER A 4 -67.70 -5.09 -17.47
C SER A 4 -66.49 -4.30 -17.96
N ASP A 5 -66.69 -3.04 -18.31
CA ASP A 5 -65.64 -2.19 -18.90
C ASP A 5 -64.61 -1.77 -17.83
N HIS A 6 -65.07 -1.47 -16.61
CA HIS A 6 -64.20 -1.16 -15.49
C HIS A 6 -63.45 -2.39 -14.99
N GLN A 7 -64.11 -3.56 -14.96
CA GLN A 7 -63.45 -4.83 -14.65
C GLN A 7 -62.32 -5.12 -15.63
N GLN A 8 -62.55 -4.91 -16.93
CA GLN A 8 -61.54 -5.08 -17.97
C GLN A 8 -60.39 -4.07 -17.83
N ALA A 9 -60.68 -2.82 -17.47
CA ALA A 9 -59.66 -1.80 -17.22
C ALA A 9 -58.76 -2.17 -16.03
N ILE A 10 -59.35 -2.64 -14.93
CA ILE A 10 -58.61 -3.11 -13.74
C ILE A 10 -57.68 -4.28 -14.09
N GLU A 11 -58.19 -5.28 -14.82
CA GLU A 11 -57.38 -6.42 -15.25
C GLU A 11 -56.21 -6.01 -16.16
N LEU A 12 -56.40 -5.02 -17.04
CA LEU A 12 -55.34 -4.47 -17.87
C LEU A 12 -54.27 -3.75 -17.04
N MET A 13 -54.67 -2.96 -16.04
CA MET A 13 -53.74 -2.24 -15.15
C MET A 13 -52.95 -3.19 -14.25
N LEU A 14 -53.57 -4.27 -13.77
CA LEU A 14 -52.88 -5.32 -13.03
C LEU A 14 -51.92 -6.10 -13.94
N ALA A 15 -52.30 -6.41 -15.17
CA ALA A 15 -51.44 -7.08 -16.14
C ALA A 15 -50.26 -6.21 -16.62
N SER A 16 -50.42 -4.89 -16.66
CA SER A 16 -49.36 -3.94 -17.02
C SER A 16 -48.43 -3.60 -15.86
N GLY A 17 -48.80 -3.95 -14.62
CA GLY A 17 -48.05 -3.59 -13.41
C GLY A 17 -48.12 -2.09 -13.06
N ASP A 18 -49.06 -1.32 -13.61
CA ASP A 18 -49.23 0.11 -13.29
C ASP A 18 -50.10 0.30 -12.03
N HIS A 19 -49.48 0.01 -10.88
CA HIS A 19 -50.15 0.06 -9.58
C HIS A 19 -50.62 1.47 -9.20
N ASN A 20 -49.93 2.51 -9.67
CA ASN A 20 -50.33 3.90 -9.42
C ASN A 20 -51.58 4.27 -10.22
N GLN A 21 -51.66 3.82 -11.47
CA GLN A 21 -52.85 4.00 -12.29
C GLN A 21 -54.03 3.20 -11.73
N LEU A 22 -53.81 1.96 -11.29
CA LEU A 22 -54.84 1.16 -10.62
C LEU A 22 -55.35 1.84 -9.35
N LEU A 23 -54.43 2.37 -8.52
CA LEU A 23 -54.75 3.09 -7.30
C LEU A 23 -55.62 4.32 -7.60
N LEU A 24 -55.19 5.15 -8.55
CA LEU A 24 -55.93 6.36 -8.95
C LEU A 24 -57.31 6.01 -9.53
N PHE A 25 -57.38 4.97 -10.35
CA PHE A 25 -58.63 4.51 -10.95
C PHE A 25 -59.64 4.07 -9.89
N CYS A 26 -59.21 3.25 -8.91
CA CYS A 26 -60.08 2.79 -7.83
C CYS A 26 -60.53 3.96 -6.94
N GLN A 27 -59.64 4.90 -6.61
CA GLN A 27 -59.99 6.11 -5.85
C GLN A 27 -61.03 6.97 -6.59
N GLN A 28 -60.87 7.17 -7.89
CA GLN A 28 -61.80 7.95 -8.70
C GLN A 28 -63.16 7.26 -8.83
N ALA A 29 -63.17 5.94 -9.04
CA ALA A 29 -64.41 5.16 -9.12
C ALA A 29 -65.21 5.25 -7.81
N LEU A 30 -64.55 5.09 -6.66
CA LEU A 30 -65.18 5.19 -5.33
C LEU A 30 -65.56 6.64 -4.95
N ALA A 31 -64.93 7.66 -5.51
CA ALA A 31 -65.33 9.05 -5.32
C ALA A 31 -66.61 9.41 -6.10
N VAL A 32 -66.85 8.75 -7.23
CA VAL A 32 -68.05 8.94 -8.07
C VAL A 32 -69.22 8.10 -7.56
N ASP A 33 -68.94 6.85 -7.15
CA ASP A 33 -69.97 5.93 -6.66
C ASP A 33 -69.49 5.18 -5.40
N PRO A 34 -69.61 5.80 -4.21
CA PRO A 34 -69.14 5.22 -2.95
C PRO A 34 -69.91 3.96 -2.51
N GLU A 35 -71.08 3.69 -3.10
CA GLU A 35 -71.93 2.54 -2.73
C GLU A 35 -71.52 1.24 -3.45
N VAL A 36 -70.62 1.32 -4.45
CA VAL A 36 -70.11 0.14 -5.16
C VAL A 36 -68.91 -0.44 -4.43
N THR A 37 -69.18 -1.38 -3.52
CA THR A 37 -68.16 -1.97 -2.63
C THR A 37 -67.14 -2.88 -3.33
N ASP A 38 -67.45 -3.37 -4.52
CA ASP A 38 -66.59 -4.24 -5.34
C ASP A 38 -65.21 -3.63 -5.69
N TYR A 39 -65.01 -2.31 -5.61
CA TYR A 39 -63.71 -1.67 -5.88
C TYR A 39 -62.72 -1.77 -4.70
N TYR A 40 -63.20 -1.97 -3.48
CA TYR A 40 -62.35 -1.96 -2.28
C TYR A 40 -61.30 -3.09 -2.25
N PRO A 41 -61.57 -4.34 -2.70
CA PRO A 41 -60.54 -5.37 -2.83
C PRO A 41 -59.36 -4.94 -3.72
N TYR A 42 -59.65 -4.34 -4.87
CA TYR A 42 -58.65 -3.84 -5.81
C TYR A 42 -57.94 -2.58 -5.30
N LEU A 43 -58.65 -1.70 -4.59
CA LEU A 43 -58.06 -0.53 -3.96
C LEU A 43 -57.03 -0.95 -2.90
N GLY A 44 -57.38 -1.89 -2.02
CA GLY A 44 -56.46 -2.41 -1.01
C GLY A 44 -55.24 -3.10 -1.64
N LEU A 45 -55.44 -3.89 -2.70
CA LEU A 45 -54.34 -4.50 -3.46
C LEU A 45 -53.41 -3.43 -4.08
N ALA A 46 -53.97 -2.37 -4.66
CA ALA A 46 -53.19 -1.28 -5.23
C ALA A 46 -52.34 -0.56 -4.17
N TYR A 47 -52.93 -0.27 -2.99
CA TYR A 47 -52.19 0.29 -1.86
C TYR A 47 -51.08 -0.63 -1.36
N LEU A 48 -51.32 -1.94 -1.30
CA LEU A 48 -50.30 -2.91 -0.92
C LEU A 48 -49.12 -2.86 -1.91
N LEU A 49 -49.40 -2.84 -3.21
CA LEU A 49 -48.40 -2.87 -4.28
C LEU A 49 -47.61 -1.56 -4.44
N VAL A 50 -48.13 -0.42 -3.93
CA VAL A 50 -47.37 0.84 -3.81
C VAL A 50 -46.67 1.00 -2.46
N GLY A 51 -46.64 -0.05 -1.63
CA GLY A 51 -45.91 -0.07 -0.35
C GLY A 51 -46.67 0.51 0.84
N GLN A 52 -47.99 0.71 0.72
CA GLN A 52 -48.84 1.21 1.80
C GLN A 52 -49.65 0.07 2.45
N GLN A 53 -48.93 -0.87 3.08
CA GLN A 53 -49.53 -2.08 3.65
C GLN A 53 -50.60 -1.80 4.72
N ALA A 54 -50.34 -0.86 5.65
CA ALA A 54 -51.32 -0.53 6.70
C ALA A 54 -52.64 0.00 6.11
N THR A 55 -52.54 0.88 5.11
CA THR A 55 -53.71 1.42 4.39
C THR A 55 -54.46 0.31 3.65
N ALA A 56 -53.75 -0.62 3.02
CA ALA A 56 -54.35 -1.78 2.35
C ALA A 56 -55.17 -2.63 3.33
N GLN A 57 -54.61 -2.92 4.50
CA GLN A 57 -55.26 -3.71 5.56
C GLN A 57 -56.50 -3.00 6.13
N GLU A 58 -56.43 -1.68 6.36
CA GLU A 58 -57.58 -0.89 6.82
C GLU A 58 -58.74 -0.93 5.80
N ILE A 59 -58.41 -0.82 4.52
CA ILE A 59 -59.38 -0.85 3.42
C ILE A 59 -60.03 -2.22 3.32
N TRP A 60 -59.25 -3.30 3.37
CA TRP A 60 -59.79 -4.65 3.36
C TRP A 60 -60.61 -4.95 4.61
N LEU A 61 -60.19 -4.50 5.79
CA LEU A 61 -60.96 -4.67 7.03
C LEU A 61 -62.30 -3.94 6.95
N PHE A 62 -62.31 -2.69 6.47
CA PHE A 62 -63.54 -1.91 6.26
C PHE A 62 -64.49 -2.63 5.30
N TRP A 63 -63.97 -3.15 4.20
CA TRP A 63 -64.76 -3.89 3.22
C TRP A 63 -65.29 -5.22 3.77
N LEU A 64 -64.46 -5.98 4.49
CA LEU A 64 -64.83 -7.25 5.13
C LEU A 64 -65.92 -7.07 6.19
N LEU A 65 -65.96 -5.94 6.89
CA LEU A 65 -67.05 -5.60 7.84
C LEU A 65 -68.41 -5.40 7.15
N GLN A 66 -68.42 -5.18 5.84
CA GLN A 66 -69.63 -4.95 5.03
C GLN A 66 -69.94 -6.10 4.08
N SER A 67 -68.99 -7.03 3.87
CA SER A 67 -69.12 -8.20 2.99
C SER A 67 -69.63 -9.42 3.76
N GLU A 68 -70.36 -10.32 3.09
CA GLU A 68 -70.82 -11.59 3.67
C GLU A 68 -69.72 -12.66 3.71
N SER A 69 -68.62 -12.49 2.97
CA SER A 69 -67.52 -13.47 2.89
C SER A 69 -66.18 -12.83 2.52
N SER A 70 -65.08 -13.40 3.04
CA SER A 70 -63.70 -13.09 2.64
C SER A 70 -63.25 -13.83 1.37
N GLN A 71 -64.05 -14.79 0.90
CA GLN A 71 -63.65 -15.74 -0.14
C GLN A 71 -63.33 -15.08 -1.49
N ASP A 72 -63.99 -13.97 -1.84
CA ASP A 72 -63.72 -13.22 -3.06
C ASP A 72 -62.36 -12.50 -3.02
N LEU A 73 -61.98 -11.95 -1.85
CA LEU A 73 -60.66 -11.36 -1.66
C LEU A 73 -59.57 -12.43 -1.65
N ILE A 74 -59.81 -13.55 -0.98
CA ILE A 74 -58.90 -14.72 -0.99
C ILE A 74 -58.62 -15.19 -2.42
N LEU A 75 -59.67 -15.34 -3.25
CA LEU A 75 -59.52 -15.76 -4.65
C LEU A 75 -58.77 -14.72 -5.50
N LEU A 76 -59.06 -13.43 -5.29
CA LEU A 76 -58.35 -12.33 -5.94
C LEU A 76 -56.85 -12.35 -5.59
N LEU A 77 -56.50 -12.40 -4.30
CA LEU A 77 -55.11 -12.42 -3.87
C LEU A 77 -54.39 -13.68 -4.38
N LYS A 78 -55.02 -14.87 -4.33
CA LYS A 78 -54.43 -16.10 -4.90
C LYS A 78 -54.15 -15.96 -6.38
N LYS A 79 -55.07 -15.39 -7.17
CA LYS A 79 -54.86 -15.12 -8.59
C LYS A 79 -53.68 -14.18 -8.85
N GLU A 80 -53.56 -13.12 -8.06
CA GLU A 80 -52.49 -12.14 -8.24
C GLU A 80 -51.13 -12.63 -7.75
N ILE A 81 -51.07 -13.53 -6.76
CA ILE A 81 -49.83 -14.23 -6.39
C ILE A 81 -49.30 -14.99 -7.62
N LEU A 82 -50.13 -15.83 -8.24
CA LEU A 82 -49.73 -16.63 -9.39
C LEU A 82 -49.31 -15.76 -10.58
N ARG A 83 -50.05 -14.69 -10.88
CA ARG A 83 -49.70 -13.73 -11.93
C ARG A 83 -48.33 -13.08 -11.70
N ASN A 84 -48.08 -12.61 -10.47
CA ASN A 84 -46.79 -11.98 -10.14
C ASN A 84 -45.65 -13.00 -10.21
N LEU A 85 -45.88 -14.27 -9.84
CA LEU A 85 -44.90 -15.35 -10.00
C LEU A 85 -44.60 -15.63 -11.48
N ASP A 86 -45.61 -15.65 -12.35
CA ASP A 86 -45.44 -15.84 -13.80
C ASP A 86 -44.62 -14.71 -14.45
N CYS A 87 -44.74 -13.49 -13.93
CA CYS A 87 -43.98 -12.33 -14.37
C CYS A 87 -42.64 -12.14 -13.63
N TRP A 88 -42.23 -13.09 -12.79
CA TRP A 88 -41.03 -13.03 -11.94
C TRP A 88 -40.96 -11.79 -11.02
N GLN A 89 -42.12 -11.26 -10.63
CA GLN A 89 -42.29 -10.19 -9.65
C GLN A 89 -42.39 -10.78 -8.23
N PHE A 90 -41.37 -11.55 -7.86
CA PHE A 90 -41.27 -12.33 -6.62
C PHE A 90 -41.53 -11.52 -5.33
N GLY A 91 -41.04 -10.27 -5.26
CA GLY A 91 -41.24 -9.42 -4.08
C GLY A 91 -42.69 -8.97 -3.91
N GLN A 92 -43.37 -8.65 -5.02
CA GLN A 92 -44.80 -8.30 -5.02
C GLN A 92 -45.66 -9.53 -4.74
N ALA A 93 -45.35 -10.68 -5.37
CA ALA A 93 -45.99 -11.95 -5.06
C ALA A 93 -45.93 -12.28 -3.57
N LYS A 94 -44.78 -12.07 -2.92
CA LYS A 94 -44.60 -12.32 -1.48
C LYS A 94 -45.46 -11.40 -0.62
N LEU A 95 -45.51 -10.11 -0.94
CA LEU A 95 -46.35 -9.16 -0.21
C LEU A 95 -47.82 -9.60 -0.23
N ILE A 96 -48.31 -10.01 -1.41
CA ILE A 96 -49.68 -10.51 -1.57
C ILE A 96 -49.86 -11.84 -0.82
N TYR A 97 -48.90 -12.76 -0.93
CA TYR A 97 -48.94 -14.07 -0.28
C TYR A 97 -49.01 -13.99 1.24
N LEU A 98 -48.25 -13.09 1.87
CA LEU A 98 -48.31 -12.89 3.32
C LEU A 98 -49.69 -12.42 3.78
N GLN A 99 -50.35 -11.54 3.01
CA GLN A 99 -51.70 -11.08 3.32
C GLN A 99 -52.75 -12.17 3.07
N TRP A 100 -52.55 -12.99 2.04
CA TRP A 100 -53.40 -14.14 1.76
C TRP A 100 -53.34 -15.20 2.88
N LEU A 101 -52.13 -15.50 3.40
CA LEU A 101 -51.94 -16.40 4.54
C LEU A 101 -52.64 -15.89 5.82
N GLU A 102 -52.57 -14.59 6.09
CA GLU A 102 -53.26 -13.96 7.22
C GLU A 102 -54.79 -14.12 7.13
N LEU A 103 -55.36 -14.05 5.93
CA LEU A 103 -56.80 -14.21 5.71
C LEU A 103 -57.28 -15.68 5.77
N GLU A 104 -56.44 -16.61 5.33
CA GLU A 104 -56.71 -18.06 5.40
C GLU A 104 -56.37 -18.67 6.76
N GLU A 105 -55.76 -17.89 7.68
CA GLU A 105 -55.32 -18.33 9.01
C GLU A 105 -54.38 -19.55 8.98
N ILE A 106 -53.53 -19.63 7.95
CA ILE A 106 -52.53 -20.69 7.76
C ILE A 106 -51.11 -20.12 7.74
N GLU A 107 -50.11 -20.93 8.09
CA GLU A 107 -48.70 -20.50 8.12
C GLU A 107 -48.00 -20.63 6.76
N GLY A 108 -48.58 -21.38 5.82
CA GLY A 108 -48.04 -21.60 4.48
C GLY A 108 -48.94 -22.50 3.64
N ASP A 109 -48.81 -22.41 2.31
CA ASP A 109 -49.56 -23.22 1.35
C ASP A 109 -48.63 -23.93 0.36
N GLU A 110 -48.72 -25.26 0.32
CA GLU A 110 -47.82 -26.11 -0.47
C GLU A 110 -48.03 -25.92 -1.99
N GLU A 111 -49.25 -25.60 -2.43
CA GLU A 111 -49.56 -25.41 -3.85
C GLU A 111 -48.87 -24.14 -4.38
N ILE A 112 -48.99 -23.02 -3.65
CA ILE A 112 -48.34 -21.75 -4.01
C ILE A 112 -46.81 -21.87 -3.92
N GLU A 113 -46.27 -22.54 -2.90
CA GLU A 113 -44.82 -22.75 -2.78
C GLU A 113 -44.26 -23.61 -3.92
N ASN A 114 -44.98 -24.66 -4.33
CA ASN A 114 -44.59 -25.48 -5.48
C ASN A 114 -44.69 -24.69 -6.81
N TYR A 115 -45.68 -23.80 -6.92
CA TYR A 115 -45.80 -22.90 -8.07
C TYR A 115 -44.64 -21.91 -8.12
N ALA A 116 -44.31 -21.29 -6.98
CA ALA A 116 -43.18 -20.38 -6.85
C ALA A 116 -41.86 -21.07 -7.20
N LEU A 117 -41.67 -22.32 -6.77
CA LEU A 117 -40.49 -23.12 -7.16
C LEU A 117 -40.41 -23.33 -8.68
N THR A 118 -41.54 -23.56 -9.35
CA THR A 118 -41.60 -23.68 -10.81
C THR A 118 -41.24 -22.35 -11.49
N ALA A 119 -41.76 -21.23 -10.99
CA ALA A 119 -41.43 -19.90 -11.47
C ALA A 119 -39.95 -19.54 -11.26
N ILE A 120 -39.38 -19.89 -10.09
CA ILE A 120 -37.95 -19.73 -9.79
C ILE A 120 -37.11 -20.52 -10.78
N ASN A 121 -37.46 -21.79 -11.05
CA ASN A 121 -36.72 -22.61 -12.01
C ASN A 121 -36.77 -22.03 -13.43
N SER A 122 -37.91 -21.46 -13.84
CA SER A 122 -38.05 -20.75 -15.11
C SER A 122 -37.17 -19.49 -15.15
N CYS A 123 -37.18 -18.68 -14.08
CA CYS A 123 -36.33 -17.49 -13.96
C CYS A 123 -34.84 -17.84 -13.98
N LEU A 124 -34.42 -18.94 -13.35
CA LEU A 124 -33.04 -19.41 -13.36
C LEU A 124 -32.55 -19.83 -14.76
N GLN A 125 -33.45 -20.28 -15.65
CA GLN A 125 -33.08 -20.52 -17.05
C GLN A 125 -32.73 -19.20 -17.75
N GLU A 126 -33.50 -18.14 -17.49
CA GLU A 126 -33.22 -16.80 -18.05
C GLU A 126 -31.95 -16.19 -17.45
N VAL A 127 -31.69 -16.42 -16.15
CA VAL A 127 -30.40 -16.05 -15.52
C VAL A 127 -29.23 -16.68 -16.28
N GLN A 128 -29.32 -17.97 -16.59
CA GLN A 128 -28.25 -18.66 -17.31
C GLN A 128 -28.06 -18.11 -18.73
N GLU A 129 -29.16 -17.75 -19.40
CA GLU A 129 -29.11 -17.14 -20.73
C GLU A 129 -28.51 -15.73 -20.68
N ALA A 130 -28.88 -14.91 -19.69
CA ALA A 130 -28.27 -13.60 -19.45
C ALA A 130 -26.76 -13.72 -19.18
N ILE A 131 -26.33 -14.71 -18.39
CA ILE A 131 -24.90 -15.00 -18.15
C ILE A 131 -24.20 -15.38 -19.47
N ASN A 132 -24.81 -16.22 -20.30
CA ASN A 132 -24.25 -16.61 -21.60
C ASN A 132 -24.09 -15.40 -22.54
N ARG A 133 -25.00 -14.43 -22.46
CA ARG A 133 -24.95 -13.14 -23.18
C ARG A 133 -24.06 -12.09 -22.52
N GLN A 134 -23.48 -12.39 -21.35
CA GLN A 134 -22.68 -11.48 -20.52
C GLN A 134 -23.46 -10.27 -19.97
N GLU A 135 -24.78 -10.40 -19.83
CA GLU A 135 -25.68 -9.40 -19.25
C GLU A 135 -25.74 -9.54 -17.72
N TYR A 136 -24.60 -9.35 -17.06
CA TYR A 136 -24.45 -9.68 -15.63
C TYR A 136 -25.32 -8.85 -14.69
N THR A 137 -25.62 -7.59 -15.02
CA THR A 137 -26.54 -6.75 -14.23
C THR A 137 -27.96 -7.30 -14.25
N LEU A 138 -28.38 -7.87 -15.39
CA LEU A 138 -29.70 -8.48 -15.53
C LEU A 138 -29.77 -9.80 -14.73
N ALA A 139 -28.72 -10.61 -14.79
CA ALA A 139 -28.61 -11.82 -13.98
C ALA A 139 -28.63 -11.52 -12.46
N GLU A 140 -27.92 -10.48 -12.02
CA GLU A 140 -27.93 -9.99 -10.64
C GLU A 140 -29.34 -9.60 -10.19
N ASP A 141 -30.05 -8.81 -11.01
CA ASP A 141 -31.43 -8.40 -10.73
C ASP A 141 -32.36 -9.61 -10.56
N PHE A 142 -32.29 -10.60 -11.45
CA PHE A 142 -33.09 -11.83 -11.31
C PHE A 142 -32.79 -12.60 -10.02
N TYR A 143 -31.53 -12.78 -9.64
CA TYR A 143 -31.18 -13.42 -8.35
C TYR A 143 -31.75 -12.65 -7.16
N LEU A 144 -31.63 -11.31 -7.14
CA LEU A 144 -32.18 -10.47 -6.07
C LEU A 144 -33.71 -10.55 -6.01
N ARG A 145 -34.39 -10.62 -7.16
CA ARG A 145 -35.83 -10.85 -7.21
C ARG A 145 -36.19 -12.20 -6.60
N ILE A 146 -35.52 -13.30 -6.96
CA ILE A 146 -35.75 -14.62 -6.34
C ILE A 146 -35.57 -14.56 -4.82
N LEU A 147 -34.51 -13.91 -4.34
CA LEU A 147 -34.24 -13.77 -2.91
C LEU A 147 -35.30 -12.93 -2.18
N SER A 148 -35.96 -11.99 -2.87
CA SER A 148 -37.06 -11.23 -2.30
C SER A 148 -38.26 -12.12 -1.96
N TRP A 149 -38.52 -13.20 -2.71
CA TRP A 149 -39.47 -14.25 -2.33
C TRP A 149 -38.98 -15.01 -1.09
N ARG A 150 -37.77 -15.59 -1.17
CA ARG A 150 -37.25 -16.44 -0.09
C ARG A 150 -35.75 -16.28 0.13
N GLU A 151 -35.40 -15.63 1.24
CA GLU A 151 -34.00 -15.39 1.61
C GLU A 151 -33.28 -16.63 2.15
N GLN A 152 -34.00 -17.68 2.56
CA GLN A 152 -33.39 -18.91 3.08
C GLN A 152 -32.89 -19.86 1.98
N LEU A 153 -32.87 -19.44 0.71
CA LEU A 153 -32.37 -20.25 -0.41
C LEU A 153 -30.84 -20.15 -0.49
N ALA A 154 -30.14 -21.04 0.21
CA ALA A 154 -28.67 -21.01 0.29
C ALA A 154 -27.98 -21.12 -1.07
N TYR A 155 -28.51 -21.94 -1.98
CA TYR A 155 -27.95 -22.12 -3.33
C TYR A 155 -28.05 -20.86 -4.19
N ILE A 156 -29.09 -20.04 -4.02
CA ILE A 156 -29.22 -18.76 -4.74
C ILE A 156 -28.17 -17.77 -4.24
N TRP A 157 -27.93 -17.69 -2.92
CA TRP A 157 -26.85 -16.88 -2.37
C TRP A 157 -25.48 -17.33 -2.86
N HIS A 158 -25.25 -18.63 -2.97
CA HIS A 158 -24.03 -19.17 -3.55
C HIS A 158 -23.85 -18.74 -5.01
N ASP A 159 -24.87 -18.92 -5.84
CA ASP A 159 -24.79 -18.65 -7.28
C ASP A 159 -24.63 -17.15 -7.58
N LEU A 160 -25.31 -16.29 -6.81
CA LEU A 160 -25.08 -14.84 -6.83
C LEU A 160 -23.64 -14.49 -6.40
N GLY A 161 -23.14 -15.17 -5.35
CA GLY A 161 -21.75 -15.05 -4.93
C GLY A 161 -20.75 -15.44 -6.02
N TYR A 162 -21.05 -16.50 -6.78
CA TYR A 162 -20.24 -16.96 -7.90
C TYR A 162 -20.29 -15.98 -9.09
N LEU A 163 -21.46 -15.40 -9.41
CA LEU A 163 -21.60 -14.33 -10.40
C LEU A 163 -20.70 -13.14 -10.04
N TYR A 164 -20.73 -12.69 -8.77
CA TYR A 164 -19.86 -11.61 -8.28
C TYR A 164 -18.37 -11.94 -8.38
N TYR A 165 -17.98 -13.21 -8.16
CA TYR A 165 -16.61 -13.66 -8.37
C TYR A 165 -16.16 -13.52 -9.84
N ILE A 166 -17.02 -13.91 -10.79
CA ILE A 166 -16.75 -13.81 -12.24
C ILE A 166 -16.53 -12.35 -12.64
N ILE A 167 -17.40 -11.44 -12.20
CA ILE A 167 -17.29 -10.00 -12.52
C ILE A 167 -16.32 -9.23 -11.61
N ASN A 168 -15.55 -9.93 -10.78
CA ASN A 168 -14.51 -9.38 -9.91
C ASN A 168 -14.99 -8.43 -8.79
N ARG A 169 -16.25 -8.56 -8.36
CA ARG A 169 -16.83 -7.88 -7.17
C ARG A 169 -16.61 -8.73 -5.91
N LEU A 170 -15.37 -8.78 -5.45
CA LEU A 170 -14.92 -9.79 -4.47
C LEU A 170 -15.53 -9.62 -3.06
N THR A 171 -15.86 -8.39 -2.65
CA THR A 171 -16.46 -8.12 -1.34
C THR A 171 -17.90 -8.61 -1.28
N GLU A 172 -18.68 -8.31 -2.31
CA GLU A 172 -20.06 -8.76 -2.44
C GLU A 172 -20.11 -10.29 -2.57
N SER A 173 -19.21 -10.86 -3.37
CA SER A 173 -19.05 -12.32 -3.48
C SER A 173 -18.81 -12.98 -2.11
N PHE A 174 -17.89 -12.43 -1.31
CA PHE A 174 -17.61 -12.93 0.04
C PHE A 174 -18.86 -12.87 0.94
N ASN A 175 -19.61 -11.76 0.93
CA ASN A 175 -20.80 -11.59 1.75
C ASN A 175 -21.91 -12.59 1.37
N CYS A 176 -22.17 -12.77 0.08
CA CYS A 176 -23.15 -13.74 -0.41
C CYS A 176 -22.77 -15.18 -0.02
N LEU A 177 -21.51 -15.57 -0.18
CA LEU A 177 -21.03 -16.90 0.19
C LEU A 177 -21.06 -17.12 1.70
N ALA A 178 -20.75 -16.10 2.50
CA ALA A 178 -20.87 -16.18 3.95
C ALA A 178 -22.34 -16.40 4.39
N ARG A 179 -23.29 -15.76 3.69
CA ARG A 179 -24.72 -15.99 3.90
C ARG A 179 -25.13 -17.41 3.50
N ALA A 180 -24.68 -17.91 2.36
CA ALA A 180 -24.94 -19.27 1.91
C ALA A 180 -24.43 -20.33 2.91
N ILE A 181 -23.20 -20.16 3.43
CA ILE A 181 -22.59 -21.06 4.41
C ILE A 181 -23.31 -21.00 5.77
N ASN A 182 -23.80 -19.83 6.18
CA ASN A 182 -24.57 -19.69 7.42
C ASN A 182 -25.91 -20.44 7.34
N LEU A 183 -26.56 -20.39 6.17
CA LEU A 183 -27.81 -21.12 5.92
C LEU A 183 -27.57 -22.63 5.81
N GLU A 184 -26.53 -23.06 5.10
CA GLU A 184 -26.16 -24.47 4.91
C GLU A 184 -24.65 -24.69 5.03
N GLU A 185 -24.18 -25.05 6.23
CA GLU A 185 -22.74 -25.17 6.49
C GLU A 185 -22.11 -26.39 5.77
N ASN A 186 -22.87 -27.46 5.57
CA ASN A 186 -22.32 -28.75 5.12
C ASN A 186 -22.22 -28.91 3.60
N GLN A 187 -22.28 -27.80 2.85
CA GLN A 187 -22.15 -27.82 1.39
C GLN A 187 -20.71 -27.57 0.96
N ALA A 188 -20.03 -28.62 0.47
CA ALA A 188 -18.63 -28.55 0.05
C ALA A 188 -18.37 -27.47 -1.02
N LEU A 189 -19.30 -27.30 -1.97
CA LEU A 189 -19.19 -26.31 -3.05
C LEU A 189 -19.10 -24.88 -2.51
N TYR A 190 -19.80 -24.55 -1.42
CA TYR A 190 -19.82 -23.17 -0.90
C TYR A 190 -18.48 -22.79 -0.27
N HIS A 191 -17.86 -23.72 0.47
CA HIS A 191 -16.52 -23.55 1.00
C HIS A 191 -15.46 -23.49 -0.10
N TYR A 192 -15.63 -24.25 -1.18
CA TYR A 192 -14.75 -24.20 -2.35
C TYR A 192 -14.82 -22.83 -3.06
N THR A 193 -16.02 -22.32 -3.35
CA THR A 193 -16.19 -21.01 -3.99
C THR A 193 -15.69 -19.88 -3.08
N MET A 194 -15.94 -19.99 -1.76
CA MET A 194 -15.37 -19.07 -0.76
C MET A 194 -13.84 -19.07 -0.79
N ALA A 195 -13.22 -20.25 -0.90
CA ALA A 195 -11.77 -20.37 -1.00
C ALA A 195 -11.21 -19.70 -2.27
N MET A 196 -11.90 -19.82 -3.42
CA MET A 196 -11.53 -19.13 -4.66
C MET A 196 -11.56 -17.60 -4.52
N VAL A 197 -12.56 -17.07 -3.81
CA VAL A 197 -12.66 -15.62 -3.54
C VAL A 197 -11.51 -15.16 -2.65
N LEU A 198 -11.23 -15.92 -1.58
CA LEU A 198 -10.13 -15.62 -0.66
C LEU A 198 -8.76 -15.71 -1.33
N GLU A 199 -8.56 -16.67 -2.23
CA GLU A 199 -7.36 -16.80 -3.07
C GLU A 199 -7.17 -15.56 -3.94
N LYS A 200 -8.23 -15.12 -4.63
CA LYS A 200 -8.20 -13.92 -5.50
C LYS A 200 -7.99 -12.63 -4.70
N GLN A 201 -8.38 -12.61 -3.42
CA GLN A 201 -8.07 -11.55 -2.46
C GLN A 201 -6.67 -11.67 -1.83
N SER A 202 -5.84 -12.63 -2.24
CA SER A 202 -4.51 -12.91 -1.66
C SER A 202 -4.52 -13.32 -0.18
N ARG A 203 -5.65 -13.79 0.36
CA ARG A 203 -5.80 -14.30 1.74
C ARG A 203 -5.56 -15.81 1.78
N LEU A 204 -4.32 -16.20 1.46
CA LEU A 204 -3.96 -17.58 1.11
C LEU A 204 -4.08 -18.56 2.28
N ASP A 205 -3.78 -18.13 3.50
CA ASP A 205 -3.89 -18.92 4.73
C ASP A 205 -5.33 -19.39 5.00
N ILE A 206 -6.29 -18.49 4.82
CA ILE A 206 -7.71 -18.79 5.01
C ILE A 206 -8.26 -19.56 3.81
N ALA A 207 -7.80 -19.24 2.59
CA ALA A 207 -8.17 -19.99 1.39
C ALA A 207 -7.78 -21.48 1.51
N LEU A 208 -6.58 -21.78 2.00
CA LEU A 208 -6.13 -23.17 2.27
C LEU A 208 -7.08 -23.89 3.23
N SER A 209 -7.50 -23.22 4.30
CA SER A 209 -8.42 -23.79 5.30
C SER A 209 -9.80 -24.06 4.71
N ALA A 210 -10.31 -23.15 3.87
CA ALA A 210 -11.62 -23.28 3.23
C ALA A 210 -11.64 -24.41 2.17
N TYR A 211 -10.60 -24.52 1.33
CA TYR A 211 -10.47 -25.66 0.41
C TYR A 211 -10.36 -27.00 1.16
N GLN A 212 -9.63 -27.05 2.27
CA GLN A 212 -9.55 -28.26 3.10
C GLN A 212 -10.90 -28.63 3.71
N LYS A 213 -11.70 -27.65 4.17
CA LYS A 213 -13.06 -27.88 4.65
C LYS A 213 -13.96 -28.44 3.53
N ALA A 214 -13.85 -27.94 2.30
CA ALA A 214 -14.58 -28.49 1.16
C ALA A 214 -14.25 -29.98 0.92
N ILE A 215 -12.97 -30.37 1.01
CA ILE A 215 -12.54 -31.78 0.90
C ILE A 215 -13.07 -32.62 2.07
N ASN A 216 -13.06 -32.09 3.29
CA ASN A 216 -13.56 -32.82 4.46
C ASN A 216 -15.07 -33.09 4.36
N LEU A 217 -15.82 -32.16 3.75
CA LEU A 217 -17.25 -32.30 3.49
C LEU A 217 -17.54 -33.23 2.31
N ASN A 218 -16.72 -33.18 1.27
CA ASN A 218 -16.78 -34.08 0.12
C ASN A 218 -15.39 -34.60 -0.25
N ALA A 219 -15.09 -35.82 0.21
CA ALA A 219 -13.81 -36.47 -0.03
C ALA A 219 -13.53 -36.77 -1.51
N ASN A 220 -14.54 -36.67 -2.39
CA ASN A 220 -14.42 -36.85 -3.83
C ASN A 220 -14.37 -35.54 -4.63
N PHE A 221 -14.10 -34.41 -3.97
CA PHE A 221 -14.07 -33.11 -4.63
C PHE A 221 -12.73 -32.85 -5.34
N VAL A 222 -12.61 -33.35 -6.57
CA VAL A 222 -11.40 -33.27 -7.40
C VAL A 222 -10.86 -31.85 -7.57
N ASP A 223 -11.73 -30.89 -7.87
CA ASP A 223 -11.32 -29.49 -8.07
C ASP A 223 -10.67 -28.91 -6.81
N ALA A 224 -11.18 -29.24 -5.62
CA ALA A 224 -10.63 -28.78 -4.35
C ALA A 224 -9.21 -29.34 -4.10
N TYR A 225 -8.97 -30.64 -4.36
CA TYR A 225 -7.62 -31.22 -4.28
C TYR A 225 -6.67 -30.56 -5.27
N ASN A 226 -7.12 -30.34 -6.52
CA ASN A 226 -6.30 -29.73 -7.55
C ASN A 226 -5.95 -28.28 -7.20
N LYS A 227 -6.92 -27.51 -6.69
CA LYS A 227 -6.69 -26.14 -6.21
C LYS A 227 -5.73 -26.09 -5.03
N LEU A 228 -5.88 -26.94 -4.02
CA LEU A 228 -4.92 -27.02 -2.90
C LEU A 228 -3.51 -27.36 -3.38
N GLY A 229 -3.37 -28.40 -4.21
CA GLY A 229 -2.06 -28.78 -4.74
C GLY A 229 -1.41 -27.65 -5.54
N ASN A 230 -2.19 -26.95 -6.37
CA ASN A 230 -1.72 -25.81 -7.15
C ASN A 230 -1.28 -24.66 -6.24
N LEU A 231 -2.06 -24.37 -5.20
CA LEU A 231 -1.74 -23.31 -4.25
C LEU A 231 -0.47 -23.64 -3.45
N PHE A 232 -0.31 -24.87 -2.96
CA PHE A 232 0.94 -25.31 -2.32
C PHE A 232 2.14 -25.26 -3.27
N TYR A 233 1.96 -25.62 -4.54
CA TYR A 233 3.00 -25.48 -5.57
C TYR A 233 3.32 -24.02 -5.87
N GLN A 234 2.35 -23.11 -5.87
CA GLN A 234 2.60 -21.68 -6.00
C GLN A 234 3.38 -21.14 -4.78
N LEU A 235 3.08 -21.64 -3.59
CA LEU A 235 3.78 -21.33 -2.33
C LEU A 235 5.15 -22.02 -2.20
N GLY A 236 5.55 -22.86 -3.16
CA GLY A 236 6.82 -23.60 -3.14
C GLY A 236 6.90 -24.71 -2.10
N GLN A 237 5.78 -25.10 -1.51
CA GLN A 237 5.66 -26.23 -0.57
C GLN A 237 5.42 -27.52 -1.36
N LEU A 238 6.48 -28.01 -2.00
CA LEU A 238 6.41 -29.11 -2.96
C LEU A 238 5.90 -30.42 -2.36
N GLU A 239 6.27 -30.73 -1.12
CA GLU A 239 5.82 -31.94 -0.41
C GLU A 239 4.31 -31.91 -0.14
N SER A 240 3.78 -30.75 0.26
CA SER A 240 2.34 -30.56 0.45
C SER A 240 1.60 -30.67 -0.88
N ALA A 241 2.12 -30.04 -1.94
CA ALA A 241 1.54 -30.13 -3.28
C ALA A 241 1.44 -31.59 -3.77
N GLU A 242 2.55 -32.33 -3.67
CA GLU A 242 2.62 -33.76 -4.00
C GLU A 242 1.56 -34.57 -3.27
N LYS A 243 1.46 -34.37 -1.94
CA LYS A 243 0.49 -35.07 -1.09
C LYS A 243 -0.94 -34.85 -1.57
N PHE A 244 -1.35 -33.61 -1.82
CA PHE A 244 -2.73 -33.30 -2.21
C PHE A 244 -3.06 -33.79 -3.62
N TYR A 245 -2.13 -33.74 -4.57
CA TYR A 245 -2.35 -34.36 -5.88
C TYR A 245 -2.47 -35.88 -5.78
N GLN A 246 -1.66 -36.53 -4.95
CA GLN A 246 -1.76 -37.98 -4.74
C GLN A 246 -3.07 -38.38 -4.06
N GLN A 247 -3.56 -37.59 -3.10
CA GLN A 247 -4.88 -37.79 -2.51
C GLN A 247 -6.01 -37.60 -3.53
N GLY A 248 -5.91 -36.59 -4.40
CA GLY A 248 -6.82 -36.38 -5.52
C GLY A 248 -6.86 -37.56 -6.48
N ILE A 249 -5.70 -38.14 -6.83
CA ILE A 249 -5.60 -39.35 -7.66
C ILE A 249 -6.27 -40.55 -6.99
N ASN A 250 -6.07 -40.71 -5.67
CA ASN A 250 -6.68 -41.81 -4.92
C ASN A 250 -8.22 -41.69 -4.88
N SER A 251 -8.73 -40.47 -4.94
CA SER A 251 -10.17 -40.21 -5.02
C SER A 251 -10.71 -40.41 -6.44
N GLN A 252 -10.06 -39.82 -7.45
CA GLN A 252 -10.46 -39.90 -8.84
C GLN A 252 -9.23 -40.02 -9.75
N ALA A 253 -8.92 -41.26 -10.14
CA ALA A 253 -7.71 -41.57 -10.88
C ALA A 253 -7.73 -41.15 -12.35
N ASP A 254 -8.91 -40.87 -12.93
CA ASP A 254 -9.09 -40.49 -14.34
C ASP A 254 -8.90 -38.98 -14.62
N PHE A 255 -8.67 -38.18 -13.58
CA PHE A 255 -8.39 -36.74 -13.73
C PHE A 255 -6.92 -36.49 -14.08
N TYR A 256 -6.61 -36.49 -15.38
CA TYR A 256 -5.24 -36.34 -15.90
C TYR A 256 -4.45 -35.09 -15.41
N PRO A 257 -5.06 -33.93 -15.07
CA PRO A 257 -4.30 -32.76 -14.60
C PRO A 257 -3.49 -33.01 -13.31
N PHE A 258 -3.93 -33.94 -12.44
CA PHE A 258 -3.13 -34.32 -11.27
C PHE A 258 -1.75 -34.85 -11.65
N TYR A 259 -1.65 -35.63 -12.72
CA TYR A 259 -0.39 -36.21 -13.17
C TYR A 259 0.50 -35.18 -13.87
N ILE A 260 -0.09 -34.20 -14.59
CA ILE A 260 0.68 -33.05 -15.10
C ILE A 260 1.30 -32.28 -13.94
N ASN A 261 0.49 -31.97 -12.92
CA ASN A 261 0.93 -31.17 -11.80
C ASN A 261 1.94 -31.90 -10.90
N LEU A 262 1.76 -33.21 -10.67
CA LEU A 262 2.79 -34.05 -10.03
C LEU A 262 4.08 -34.09 -10.86
N GLY A 263 3.97 -34.23 -12.17
CA GLY A 263 5.12 -34.15 -13.06
C GLY A 263 5.91 -32.85 -12.86
N ASN A 264 5.21 -31.71 -12.75
CA ASN A 264 5.82 -30.41 -12.50
C ASN A 264 6.49 -30.32 -11.12
N VAL A 265 5.85 -30.87 -10.08
CA VAL A 265 6.44 -30.98 -8.72
C VAL A 265 7.74 -31.79 -8.78
N TYR A 266 7.70 -32.97 -9.39
CA TYR A 266 8.87 -33.84 -9.54
C TYR A 266 9.96 -33.22 -10.41
N LEU A 267 9.59 -32.45 -11.44
CA LEU A 267 10.52 -31.74 -12.29
C LEU A 267 11.36 -30.72 -11.49
N VAL A 268 10.72 -29.93 -10.63
CA VAL A 268 11.41 -28.98 -9.74
C VAL A 268 12.29 -29.72 -8.71
N LYS A 269 11.80 -30.84 -8.17
CA LYS A 269 12.55 -31.72 -7.24
C LYS A 269 13.69 -32.48 -7.93
N GLN A 270 13.79 -32.44 -9.26
CA GLN A 270 14.72 -33.24 -10.07
C GLN A 270 14.51 -34.76 -9.92
N ALA A 271 13.28 -35.19 -9.59
CA ALA A 271 12.86 -36.58 -9.54
C ALA A 271 12.46 -37.05 -10.95
N TRP A 272 13.48 -37.31 -11.79
CA TRP A 272 13.30 -37.47 -13.23
C TRP A 272 12.41 -38.65 -13.63
N THR A 273 12.51 -39.77 -12.92
CA THR A 273 11.77 -40.99 -13.24
C THR A 273 10.28 -40.77 -12.96
N GLU A 274 9.97 -40.21 -11.80
CA GLU A 274 8.65 -39.88 -11.31
C GLU A 274 7.99 -38.83 -12.21
N ALA A 275 8.73 -37.77 -12.58
CA ALA A 275 8.25 -36.75 -13.51
C ALA A 275 7.86 -37.33 -14.87
N LYS A 276 8.74 -38.13 -15.48
CA LYS A 276 8.48 -38.78 -16.77
C LYS A 276 7.24 -39.68 -16.72
N ASN A 277 7.15 -40.50 -15.68
CA ASN A 277 6.05 -41.44 -15.51
C ASN A 277 4.73 -40.68 -15.37
N ALA A 278 4.68 -39.63 -14.54
CA ALA A 278 3.48 -38.82 -14.38
C ALA A 278 3.03 -38.17 -15.70
N TYR A 279 3.95 -37.53 -16.44
CA TYR A 279 3.60 -36.95 -17.75
C TYR A 279 3.16 -38.00 -18.78
N LYS A 280 3.76 -39.19 -18.78
CA LYS A 280 3.36 -40.28 -19.68
C LYS A 280 1.99 -40.85 -19.32
N THR A 281 1.67 -40.97 -18.03
CA THR A 281 0.31 -41.31 -17.58
C THR A 281 -0.69 -40.26 -18.05
N ALA A 282 -0.40 -38.97 -17.87
CA ALA A 282 -1.25 -37.90 -18.40
C ALA A 282 -1.45 -37.99 -19.92
N GLN A 283 -0.38 -38.27 -20.68
CA GLN A 283 -0.40 -38.43 -22.14
C GLN A 283 -1.27 -39.61 -22.57
N GLN A 284 -1.20 -40.73 -21.85
CA GLN A 284 -2.03 -41.92 -22.13
C GLN A 284 -3.52 -41.65 -21.93
N MET A 285 -3.87 -40.83 -20.94
CA MET A 285 -5.26 -40.52 -20.59
C MET A 285 -5.89 -39.46 -21.49
N ALA A 286 -5.12 -38.41 -21.83
CA ALA A 286 -5.63 -37.21 -22.47
C ALA A 286 -5.17 -37.02 -23.92
N GLY A 287 -4.36 -37.95 -24.44
CA GLY A 287 -3.71 -37.85 -25.74
C GLY A 287 -2.54 -36.86 -25.76
N ASP A 288 -2.02 -36.57 -26.95
CA ASP A 288 -0.91 -35.64 -27.15
C ASP A 288 -1.39 -34.18 -27.11
N ARG A 289 -1.67 -33.68 -25.91
CA ARG A 289 -2.01 -32.27 -25.67
C ARG A 289 -0.73 -31.44 -25.61
N ARG A 290 -0.79 -30.24 -26.20
CA ARG A 290 0.34 -29.29 -26.27
C ARG A 290 1.07 -29.10 -24.93
N GLU A 291 0.33 -28.92 -23.84
CA GLU A 291 0.89 -28.74 -22.49
C GLU A 291 1.73 -29.96 -22.04
N ILE A 292 1.23 -31.17 -22.27
CA ILE A 292 1.92 -32.41 -21.89
C ILE A 292 3.18 -32.59 -22.73
N SER A 293 3.09 -32.36 -24.05
CA SER A 293 4.24 -32.46 -24.95
C SER A 293 5.32 -31.42 -24.60
N GLN A 294 4.90 -30.20 -24.21
CA GLN A 294 5.81 -29.15 -23.73
C GLN A 294 6.51 -29.55 -22.43
N ASN A 295 5.78 -30.11 -21.46
CA ASN A 295 6.36 -30.55 -20.19
C ASN A 295 7.30 -31.74 -20.35
N LEU A 296 6.98 -32.71 -21.23
CA LEU A 296 7.89 -33.80 -21.59
C LEU A 296 9.16 -33.27 -22.28
N SER A 297 9.03 -32.31 -23.20
CA SER A 297 10.19 -31.70 -23.84
C SER A 297 11.05 -30.92 -22.83
N LEU A 298 10.45 -30.20 -21.91
CA LEU A 298 11.17 -29.51 -20.82
C LEU A 298 11.88 -30.53 -19.93
N TRP A 299 11.21 -31.61 -19.55
CA TRP A 299 11.79 -32.73 -18.80
C TRP A 299 13.02 -33.33 -19.48
N GLU A 300 12.93 -33.65 -20.78
CA GLU A 300 14.07 -34.17 -21.57
C GLU A 300 15.27 -33.21 -21.53
N ASN A 301 15.01 -31.91 -21.72
CA ASN A 301 16.06 -30.88 -21.70
C ASN A 301 16.73 -30.72 -20.33
N LEU A 302 15.96 -30.78 -19.24
CA LEU A 302 16.49 -30.60 -17.89
C LEU A 302 17.22 -31.85 -17.38
N GLN A 303 16.71 -33.05 -17.66
CA GLN A 303 17.35 -34.30 -17.24
C GLN A 303 18.71 -34.51 -17.94
N ALA A 304 18.86 -34.02 -19.18
CA ALA A 304 20.10 -34.15 -19.95
C ALA A 304 21.21 -33.17 -19.50
N ASP A 305 20.89 -32.08 -18.81
CA ASP A 305 21.84 -31.03 -18.42
C ASP A 305 21.62 -30.62 -16.95
N GLN A 306 22.46 -31.17 -16.07
CA GLN A 306 22.42 -30.90 -14.64
C GLN A 306 22.60 -29.42 -14.29
N LYS A 307 23.31 -28.64 -15.14
CA LYS A 307 23.46 -27.19 -14.92
C LYS A 307 22.13 -26.47 -15.12
N ARG A 308 21.41 -26.79 -16.21
CA ARG A 308 20.08 -26.25 -16.49
C ARG A 308 19.07 -26.70 -15.43
N ALA A 309 19.12 -27.96 -15.00
CA ALA A 309 18.25 -28.47 -13.94
C ALA A 309 18.40 -27.66 -12.64
N ASN A 310 19.64 -27.43 -12.18
CA ASN A 310 19.88 -26.64 -10.97
C ASN A 310 19.46 -25.18 -11.13
N LEU A 311 19.67 -24.58 -12.30
CA LEU A 311 19.23 -23.20 -12.57
C LEU A 311 17.69 -23.10 -12.52
N TYR A 312 16.99 -24.04 -13.18
CA TYR A 312 15.52 -24.10 -13.19
C TYR A 312 14.93 -24.21 -11.78
N SER A 313 15.42 -25.16 -10.97
CA SER A 313 14.96 -25.31 -9.58
C SER A 313 15.31 -24.09 -8.72
N GLY A 314 16.52 -23.53 -8.89
CA GLY A 314 16.96 -22.33 -8.17
C GLY A 314 16.07 -21.13 -8.45
N ASP A 315 15.79 -20.86 -9.73
CA ASP A 315 14.93 -19.75 -10.17
C ASP A 315 13.48 -19.93 -9.72
N TYR A 316 12.96 -21.17 -9.73
CA TYR A 316 11.64 -21.49 -9.22
C TYR A 316 11.45 -21.06 -7.75
N PHE A 317 12.41 -21.41 -6.89
CA PHE A 317 12.37 -21.04 -5.47
C PHE A 317 12.66 -19.55 -5.26
N TYR A 318 13.56 -18.97 -6.05
CA TYR A 318 13.91 -17.55 -5.99
C TYR A 318 12.70 -16.66 -6.30
N GLN A 319 11.95 -16.95 -7.36
CA GLN A 319 10.74 -16.21 -7.74
C GLN A 319 9.65 -16.26 -6.64
N ARG A 320 9.64 -17.30 -5.82
CA ARG A 320 8.74 -17.48 -4.67
C ARG A 320 9.32 -16.95 -3.36
N LYS A 321 10.47 -16.26 -3.41
CA LYS A 321 11.18 -15.70 -2.25
C LYS A 321 11.61 -16.75 -1.22
N ILE A 322 11.80 -18.00 -1.63
CA ILE A 322 12.28 -19.10 -0.78
C ILE A 322 13.80 -19.21 -0.91
N TYR A 323 14.49 -18.19 -0.41
CA TYR A 323 15.89 -17.92 -0.72
C TYR A 323 16.86 -19.03 -0.28
N GLN A 324 16.59 -19.70 0.84
CA GLN A 324 17.44 -20.80 1.31
C GLN A 324 17.41 -22.00 0.35
N LEU A 325 16.22 -22.40 -0.12
CA LEU A 325 16.11 -23.50 -1.08
C LEU A 325 16.67 -23.11 -2.44
N ALA A 326 16.42 -21.88 -2.91
CA ALA A 326 17.05 -21.36 -4.12
C ALA A 326 18.58 -21.44 -4.04
N LEU A 327 19.14 -21.01 -2.90
CA LEU A 327 20.58 -21.02 -2.67
C LEU A 327 21.17 -22.44 -2.68
N ASN A 328 20.47 -23.44 -2.14
CA ASN A 328 20.93 -24.84 -2.17
C ASN A 328 21.15 -25.34 -3.61
N TYR A 329 20.34 -24.88 -4.58
CA TYR A 329 20.54 -25.20 -6.00
C TYR A 329 21.62 -24.34 -6.64
N TYR A 330 21.63 -23.04 -6.38
CA TYR A 330 22.62 -22.12 -6.92
C TYR A 330 24.05 -22.45 -6.47
N GLN A 331 24.25 -22.92 -5.23
CA GLN A 331 25.56 -23.30 -4.71
C GLN A 331 26.21 -24.43 -5.53
N LYS A 332 25.41 -25.36 -6.07
CA LYS A 332 25.90 -26.43 -6.96
C LYS A 332 26.48 -25.89 -8.27
N LEU A 333 26.12 -24.67 -8.64
CA LEU A 333 26.57 -24.00 -9.86
C LEU A 333 27.78 -23.08 -9.64
N LEU A 334 28.09 -22.70 -8.39
CA LEU A 334 29.15 -21.75 -8.09
C LEU A 334 30.54 -22.24 -8.46
N ALA A 335 30.77 -23.54 -8.68
CA ALA A 335 32.06 -24.07 -9.12
C ALA A 335 32.28 -23.96 -10.64
N VAL A 336 31.21 -23.79 -11.43
CA VAL A 336 31.25 -23.82 -12.90
C VAL A 336 30.89 -22.47 -13.50
N LYS A 337 31.20 -22.27 -14.79
CA LYS A 337 30.76 -21.09 -15.53
C LYS A 337 29.29 -21.27 -15.95
N VAL A 338 28.45 -20.35 -15.51
CA VAL A 338 27.07 -20.17 -15.98
C VAL A 338 27.03 -18.98 -16.94
N GLU A 339 26.51 -19.19 -18.15
CA GLU A 339 26.44 -18.16 -19.20
C GLU A 339 25.35 -17.14 -18.92
N ASP A 340 24.27 -17.52 -18.22
CA ASP A 340 23.27 -16.56 -17.79
C ASP A 340 23.83 -15.68 -16.65
N SER A 341 23.90 -14.37 -16.88
CA SER A 341 24.33 -13.42 -15.86
C SER A 341 23.31 -13.25 -14.72
N ASN A 342 22.02 -13.50 -14.97
CA ASN A 342 20.96 -13.37 -13.97
C ASN A 342 21.14 -14.35 -12.81
N PHE A 343 21.72 -15.52 -13.08
CA PHE A 343 22.12 -16.47 -12.05
C PHE A 343 22.98 -15.80 -10.96
N TYR A 344 24.03 -15.06 -11.33
CA TYR A 344 24.91 -14.43 -10.34
C TYR A 344 24.19 -13.31 -9.59
N LEU A 345 23.30 -12.56 -10.26
CA LEU A 345 22.47 -11.53 -9.63
C LEU A 345 21.53 -12.14 -8.58
N ASN A 346 20.80 -13.20 -8.94
CA ASN A 346 19.84 -13.89 -8.07
C ASN A 346 20.56 -14.61 -6.93
N CYS A 347 21.67 -15.30 -7.20
CA CYS A 347 22.46 -16.01 -6.19
C CYS A 347 23.06 -15.05 -5.16
N ALA A 348 23.66 -13.94 -5.61
CA ALA A 348 24.17 -12.92 -4.70
C ALA A 348 23.02 -12.30 -3.87
N HIS A 349 21.86 -12.06 -4.48
CA HIS A 349 20.68 -11.57 -3.76
C HIS A 349 20.21 -12.54 -2.67
N CYS A 350 20.18 -13.86 -2.92
CA CYS A 350 19.89 -14.86 -1.88
C CYS A 350 20.83 -14.71 -0.68
N TYR A 351 22.14 -14.62 -0.93
CA TYR A 351 23.12 -14.42 0.14
C TYR A 351 22.87 -13.12 0.93
N LEU A 352 22.52 -12.02 0.27
CA LEU A 352 22.20 -10.75 0.94
C LEU A 352 20.97 -10.86 1.86
N ILE A 353 19.89 -11.51 1.40
CA ILE A 353 18.70 -11.73 2.24
C ILE A 353 19.03 -12.60 3.46
N LEU A 354 19.92 -13.57 3.29
CA LEU A 354 20.41 -14.44 4.36
C LEU A 354 21.54 -13.80 5.20
N LYS A 355 21.84 -12.51 4.99
CA LYS A 355 22.88 -11.74 5.69
C LYS A 355 24.31 -12.27 5.53
N GLU A 356 24.58 -12.96 4.43
CA GLU A 356 25.89 -13.52 4.05
C GLU A 356 26.60 -12.60 3.03
N GLU A 357 26.93 -11.39 3.45
CA GLU A 357 27.39 -10.33 2.54
C GLU A 357 28.72 -10.62 1.83
N LYS A 358 29.64 -11.33 2.49
CA LYS A 358 30.94 -11.70 1.91
C LYS A 358 30.77 -12.66 0.74
N GLN A 359 29.85 -13.61 0.87
CA GLN A 359 29.52 -14.57 -0.18
C GLN A 359 28.87 -13.86 -1.36
N ALA A 360 27.94 -12.93 -1.11
CA ALA A 360 27.35 -12.10 -2.16
C ALA A 360 28.42 -11.31 -2.93
N TRP A 361 29.39 -10.71 -2.24
CA TRP A 361 30.52 -10.02 -2.88
C TRP A 361 31.31 -10.95 -3.80
N GLU A 362 31.70 -12.15 -3.33
CA GLU A 362 32.44 -13.10 -4.15
C GLU A 362 31.64 -13.60 -5.37
N VAL A 363 30.32 -13.78 -5.23
CA VAL A 363 29.44 -14.12 -6.36
C VAL A 363 29.40 -12.99 -7.39
N TYR A 364 29.28 -11.74 -6.97
CA TYR A 364 29.33 -10.61 -7.90
C TYR A 364 30.66 -10.52 -8.64
N LYS A 365 31.80 -10.64 -7.92
CA LYS A 365 33.13 -10.67 -8.54
C LYS A 365 33.25 -11.78 -9.58
N LYS A 366 32.75 -12.97 -9.25
CA LYS A 366 32.74 -14.10 -10.18
C LYS A 366 31.88 -13.82 -11.40
N GLY A 367 30.67 -13.31 -11.21
CA GLY A 367 29.79 -12.88 -12.29
C GLY A 367 30.46 -11.86 -13.22
N ILE A 368 31.08 -10.83 -12.65
CA ILE A 368 31.81 -9.78 -13.40
C ILE A 368 32.97 -10.39 -14.19
N SER A 369 33.70 -11.35 -13.63
CA SER A 369 34.82 -12.00 -14.33
C SER A 369 34.39 -12.74 -15.61
N TYR A 370 33.17 -13.25 -15.64
CA TYR A 370 32.61 -13.92 -16.82
C TYR A 370 31.82 -12.98 -17.74
N HIS A 371 31.24 -11.93 -17.18
CA HIS A 371 30.34 -10.98 -17.83
C HIS A 371 30.77 -9.53 -17.57
N PRO A 372 31.99 -9.11 -17.98
CA PRO A 372 32.57 -7.83 -17.56
C PRO A 372 31.82 -6.61 -18.08
N LYS A 373 31.00 -6.77 -19.12
CA LYS A 373 30.17 -5.70 -19.71
C LYS A 373 28.74 -5.66 -19.15
N ASN A 374 28.36 -6.56 -18.25
CA ASN A 374 27.04 -6.53 -17.62
C ASN A 374 27.03 -5.45 -16.52
N ILE A 375 26.30 -4.38 -16.76
CA ILE A 375 26.22 -3.23 -15.86
C ILE A 375 25.57 -3.57 -14.51
N ASP A 376 24.53 -4.40 -14.50
CA ASP A 376 23.77 -4.72 -13.29
C ASP A 376 24.64 -5.42 -12.24
N LEU A 377 25.58 -6.27 -12.68
CA LEU A 377 26.54 -6.91 -11.79
C LEU A 377 27.47 -5.89 -11.12
N HIS A 378 27.97 -4.92 -11.88
CA HIS A 378 28.83 -3.84 -11.34
C HIS A 378 28.06 -2.95 -10.37
N LEU A 379 26.87 -2.48 -10.76
CA LEU A 379 26.06 -1.58 -9.93
C LEU A 379 25.68 -2.23 -8.60
N ARG A 380 25.19 -3.48 -8.61
CA ARG A 380 24.84 -4.19 -7.38
C ARG A 380 26.03 -4.41 -6.46
N LEU A 381 27.21 -4.71 -7.03
CA LEU A 381 28.44 -4.78 -6.26
C LEU A 381 28.80 -3.43 -5.63
N ILE A 382 28.76 -2.34 -6.39
CA ILE A 382 29.08 -0.99 -5.90
C ILE A 382 28.13 -0.60 -4.75
N TRP A 383 26.84 -0.89 -4.86
CA TRP A 383 25.84 -0.59 -3.83
C TRP A 383 26.04 -1.43 -2.56
N LEU A 384 26.38 -2.72 -2.71
CA LEU A 384 26.78 -3.57 -1.58
C LEU A 384 28.00 -2.96 -0.86
N LEU A 385 29.02 -2.59 -1.63
CA LEU A 385 30.28 -2.05 -1.08
C LEU A 385 30.08 -0.71 -0.36
N GLN A 386 29.26 0.19 -0.90
CA GLN A 386 29.01 1.50 -0.27
C GLN A 386 28.41 1.36 1.13
N ASN A 387 27.50 0.41 1.31
CA ASN A 387 26.77 0.26 2.58
C ASN A 387 27.58 -0.46 3.64
N ASN A 388 28.45 -1.40 3.24
CA ASN A 388 29.03 -2.38 4.17
C ASN A 388 30.56 -2.32 4.29
N TYR A 389 31.23 -1.47 3.50
CA TYR A 389 32.69 -1.37 3.47
C TYR A 389 33.15 0.09 3.42
N PRO A 390 34.44 0.37 3.71
CA PRO A 390 34.97 1.72 3.56
C PRO A 390 34.72 2.25 2.15
N ILE A 391 34.23 3.49 2.04
CA ILE A 391 33.77 4.08 0.76
C ILE A 391 34.82 4.01 -0.37
N LYS A 392 36.12 4.03 -0.02
CA LYS A 392 37.23 3.89 -0.97
C LYS A 392 37.17 2.57 -1.76
N VAL A 393 36.65 1.50 -1.17
CA VAL A 393 36.48 0.19 -1.82
C VAL A 393 35.41 0.29 -2.91
N ALA A 394 34.27 0.93 -2.62
CA ALA A 394 33.22 1.18 -3.61
C ALA A 394 33.73 2.08 -4.75
N ILE A 395 34.46 3.15 -4.43
CA ILE A 395 35.07 4.05 -5.43
C ILE A 395 36.02 3.29 -6.36
N GLN A 396 36.85 2.41 -5.80
CA GLN A 396 37.76 1.60 -6.62
C GLN A 396 37.00 0.62 -7.52
N ALA A 397 35.95 -0.03 -7.00
CA ALA A 397 35.10 -0.92 -7.80
C ALA A 397 34.43 -0.17 -8.96
N THR A 398 33.92 1.05 -8.72
CA THR A 398 33.33 1.89 -9.79
C THR A 398 34.36 2.29 -10.83
N LYS A 399 35.59 2.65 -10.43
CA LYS A 399 36.68 2.95 -11.37
C LYS A 399 37.04 1.74 -12.24
N SER A 400 37.15 0.55 -11.64
CA SER A 400 37.38 -0.68 -12.39
C SER A 400 36.21 -1.03 -13.32
N ALA A 401 34.97 -0.75 -12.93
CA ALA A 401 33.81 -0.91 -13.83
C ALA A 401 33.89 0.03 -15.05
N LEU A 402 34.35 1.27 -14.86
CA LEU A 402 34.56 2.24 -15.93
C LEU A 402 35.70 1.87 -16.89
N GLU A 403 36.63 0.99 -16.51
CA GLU A 403 37.62 0.45 -17.45
C GLU A 403 36.96 -0.45 -18.52
N TYR A 404 35.87 -1.14 -18.16
CA TYR A 404 35.09 -1.97 -19.09
C TYR A 404 34.01 -1.18 -19.83
N LEU A 405 33.45 -0.16 -19.17
CA LEU A 405 32.29 0.61 -19.61
C LEU A 405 32.54 2.13 -19.41
N PRO A 406 33.50 2.74 -20.13
CA PRO A 406 34.00 4.09 -19.85
C PRO A 406 32.95 5.19 -20.01
N ASP A 407 32.00 5.01 -20.92
CA ASP A 407 30.98 6.02 -21.24
C ASP A 407 29.63 5.81 -20.56
N HIS A 408 29.46 4.72 -19.82
CA HIS A 408 28.18 4.37 -19.23
C HIS A 408 27.76 5.36 -18.15
N LEU A 409 26.64 6.06 -18.37
CA LEU A 409 26.23 7.18 -17.51
C LEU A 409 25.94 6.75 -16.07
N SER A 410 25.28 5.61 -15.88
CA SER A 410 25.01 5.04 -14.56
C SER A 410 26.27 4.93 -13.68
N LEU A 411 27.42 4.50 -14.23
CA LEU A 411 28.66 4.39 -13.46
C LEU A 411 29.28 5.75 -13.12
N LYS A 412 29.23 6.70 -14.06
CA LYS A 412 29.68 8.09 -13.83
C LYS A 412 28.85 8.73 -12.72
N LEU A 413 27.53 8.52 -12.74
CA LEU A 413 26.61 8.98 -11.71
C LEU A 413 26.83 8.29 -10.36
N GLU A 414 27.13 6.99 -10.31
CA GLU A 414 27.53 6.34 -9.06
C GLU A 414 28.81 6.96 -8.51
N LEU A 415 29.85 7.15 -9.33
CA LEU A 415 31.11 7.74 -8.89
C LEU A 415 30.92 9.16 -8.32
N MET A 416 30.01 9.95 -8.90
CA MET A 416 29.62 11.26 -8.39
C MET A 416 28.99 11.16 -6.99
N ARG A 417 28.13 10.17 -6.74
CA ARG A 417 27.35 10.01 -5.50
C ARG A 417 28.07 9.27 -4.36
N LEU A 418 29.19 8.59 -4.64
CA LEU A 418 29.89 7.80 -3.63
C LEU A 418 30.56 8.69 -2.56
N MET A 419 29.96 8.70 -1.37
CA MET A 419 30.44 9.39 -0.17
C MET A 419 30.17 8.55 1.09
N PRO A 420 30.92 8.75 2.19
CA PRO A 420 30.66 8.08 3.46
C PRO A 420 29.24 8.34 3.98
N ILE A 421 28.59 7.31 4.51
CA ILE A 421 27.29 7.45 5.21
C ILE A 421 27.50 8.18 6.55
N VAL A 422 28.59 7.85 7.25
CA VAL A 422 29.06 8.56 8.45
C VAL A 422 30.47 9.06 8.16
N TYR A 423 30.66 10.37 8.23
CA TYR A 423 31.96 10.98 7.97
C TYR A 423 32.95 10.73 9.12
N PRO A 424 34.22 10.39 8.84
CA PRO A 424 35.24 10.28 9.89
C PRO A 424 35.62 11.65 10.47
N THR A 425 35.80 12.66 9.61
CA THR A 425 36.20 14.01 10.00
C THR A 425 35.40 15.09 9.26
N GLN A 426 35.45 16.32 9.77
CA GLN A 426 34.84 17.48 9.11
C GLN A 426 35.52 17.81 7.77
N ALA A 427 36.84 17.58 7.65
CA ALA A 427 37.58 17.83 6.42
C ALA A 427 37.11 16.90 5.27
N ASP A 428 36.74 15.66 5.60
CA ASP A 428 36.21 14.71 4.62
C ASP A 428 34.94 15.24 3.93
N ILE A 429 34.05 15.91 4.68
CA ILE A 429 32.79 16.46 4.15
C ILE A 429 33.07 17.38 2.95
N MET A 430 33.98 18.35 3.12
CA MET A 430 34.32 19.31 2.07
C MET A 430 35.00 18.63 0.88
N GLN A 431 35.85 17.63 1.12
CA GLN A 431 36.51 16.87 0.07
C GLN A 431 35.48 16.11 -0.79
N TYR A 432 34.56 15.37 -0.18
CA TYR A 432 33.55 14.61 -0.92
C TYR A 432 32.54 15.53 -1.63
N ARG A 433 32.20 16.67 -1.02
CA ARG A 433 31.35 17.69 -1.66
C ARG A 433 32.00 18.28 -2.92
N SER A 434 33.28 18.66 -2.83
CA SER A 434 34.01 19.18 -3.99
C SER A 434 34.16 18.13 -5.09
N ASN A 435 34.38 16.85 -4.73
CA ASN A 435 34.40 15.77 -5.70
C ASN A 435 33.03 15.57 -6.36
N TYR A 436 31.93 15.59 -5.60
CA TYR A 436 30.58 15.52 -6.16
C TYR A 436 30.35 16.61 -7.21
N GLU A 437 30.67 17.87 -6.87
CA GLU A 437 30.51 19.00 -7.78
C GLU A 437 31.34 18.83 -9.06
N LYS A 438 32.62 18.49 -8.91
CA LYS A 438 33.51 18.26 -10.06
C LYS A 438 33.00 17.15 -11.00
N GLN A 439 32.49 16.06 -10.44
CA GLN A 439 31.94 14.95 -11.23
C GLN A 439 30.63 15.37 -11.91
N LEU A 440 29.76 16.10 -11.22
CA LEU A 440 28.52 16.62 -11.80
C LEU A 440 28.80 17.59 -12.96
N ASP A 441 29.73 18.53 -12.78
CA ASP A 441 30.16 19.46 -13.83
C ASP A 441 30.73 18.71 -15.05
N ASN A 442 31.52 17.65 -14.81
CA ASN A 442 32.05 16.80 -15.88
C ASN A 442 30.93 16.06 -16.62
N ILE A 443 29.96 15.51 -15.91
CA ILE A 443 28.81 14.82 -16.52
C ILE A 443 28.00 15.81 -17.35
N LEU A 444 27.64 16.98 -16.81
CA LEU A 444 26.89 18.01 -17.53
C LEU A 444 27.59 18.48 -18.81
N SER A 445 28.91 18.64 -18.76
CA SER A 445 29.72 19.11 -19.91
C SER A 445 29.85 18.08 -21.02
N ASN A 446 29.73 16.79 -20.69
CA ASN A 446 29.94 15.67 -21.62
C ASN A 446 28.68 14.82 -21.83
N LEU A 447 27.51 15.34 -21.44
CA LEU A 447 26.24 14.62 -21.58
C LEU A 447 25.83 14.58 -23.05
N ASP A 448 25.90 13.40 -23.66
CA ASP A 448 25.44 13.15 -25.03
C ASP A 448 24.03 12.54 -25.01
N LEU A 449 23.09 13.25 -25.63
CA LEU A 449 21.68 12.86 -25.78
C LEU A 449 21.24 12.92 -27.25
N THR A 450 22.18 12.78 -28.19
CA THR A 450 21.92 12.94 -29.62
C THR A 450 21.16 11.78 -30.25
N THR A 451 21.27 10.57 -29.68
CA THR A 451 20.56 9.38 -30.15
C THR A 451 19.49 8.90 -29.16
N ILE A 452 18.44 8.25 -29.68
CA ILE A 452 17.35 7.67 -28.87
C ILE A 452 17.91 6.69 -27.81
N ASN A 453 18.91 5.89 -28.17
CA ASN A 453 19.51 4.92 -27.23
C ASN A 453 20.20 5.64 -26.05
N GLN A 454 20.94 6.71 -26.32
CA GLN A 454 21.59 7.50 -25.26
C GLN A 454 20.56 8.21 -24.38
N GLN A 455 19.49 8.73 -24.98
CA GLN A 455 18.37 9.33 -24.25
C GLN A 455 17.73 8.32 -23.29
N GLN A 456 17.39 7.13 -23.79
CA GLN A 456 16.78 6.06 -22.99
C GLN A 456 17.72 5.52 -21.91
N GLU A 457 19.01 5.36 -22.20
CA GLU A 457 20.02 4.97 -21.19
C GLU A 457 20.12 6.04 -20.09
N ALA A 458 20.16 7.32 -20.48
CA ALA A 458 20.27 8.41 -19.53
C ALA A 458 19.03 8.51 -18.64
N TRP A 459 17.85 8.37 -19.23
CA TRP A 459 16.59 8.28 -18.51
C TRP A 459 16.61 7.14 -17.50
N LYS A 460 16.96 5.91 -17.93
CA LYS A 460 17.09 4.77 -17.02
C LYS A 460 18.10 5.04 -15.90
N SER A 461 19.24 5.67 -16.22
CA SER A 461 20.34 5.91 -15.28
C SER A 461 19.96 6.85 -14.12
N ILE A 462 19.17 7.90 -14.38
CA ILE A 462 18.69 8.80 -13.32
C ILE A 462 17.59 8.18 -12.46
N GLY A 463 16.93 7.13 -12.94
CA GLY A 463 15.92 6.37 -12.19
C GLY A 463 16.46 5.31 -11.24
N LEU A 464 17.79 5.13 -11.16
CA LEU A 464 18.39 4.09 -10.31
C LEU A 464 18.56 4.53 -8.86
N ARG A 465 19.10 5.74 -8.62
CA ARG A 465 19.43 6.26 -7.28
C ARG A 465 19.45 7.78 -7.27
N THR A 466 19.22 8.35 -6.08
CA THR A 466 19.29 9.79 -5.83
C THR A 466 20.62 10.20 -5.19
N ASN A 467 20.87 11.51 -5.10
CA ASN A 467 22.00 12.11 -4.39
C ASN A 467 21.79 12.23 -2.86
N PHE A 468 20.92 11.40 -2.26
CA PHE A 468 20.39 11.47 -0.88
C PHE A 468 21.40 11.75 0.25
N TYR A 469 22.66 11.30 0.15
CA TYR A 469 23.64 11.52 1.23
C TYR A 469 24.31 12.90 1.19
N LEU A 470 24.22 13.63 0.07
CA LEU A 470 24.82 14.95 -0.09
C LEU A 470 24.23 15.95 0.92
N GLN A 471 22.93 15.87 1.15
CA GLN A 471 22.15 16.85 1.91
C GLN A 471 22.48 16.82 3.41
N TYR A 472 23.05 15.72 3.91
CA TYR A 472 23.40 15.55 5.33
C TYR A 472 24.72 16.21 5.73
N GLN A 473 25.36 16.97 4.84
CA GLN A 473 26.63 17.66 5.07
C GLN A 473 26.49 19.02 5.80
N ALA A 474 25.26 19.44 6.15
CA ALA A 474 24.96 20.72 6.80
C ALA A 474 25.48 21.95 6.04
N LYS A 475 25.41 21.93 4.71
CA LYS A 475 25.77 23.05 3.82
C LYS A 475 24.57 23.49 2.99
N ASN A 476 24.59 24.71 2.47
CA ASN A 476 23.57 25.12 1.51
C ASN A 476 23.75 24.33 0.20
N ASP A 477 22.75 23.54 -0.17
CA ASP A 477 22.77 22.67 -1.34
C ASP A 477 22.12 23.29 -2.57
N LEU A 478 21.59 24.53 -2.49
CA LEU A 478 20.83 25.17 -3.56
C LEU A 478 21.53 25.10 -4.92
N GLU A 479 22.78 25.54 -5.00
CA GLU A 479 23.51 25.58 -6.27
C GLU A 479 23.85 24.17 -6.80
N LEU A 480 24.17 23.22 -5.91
CA LEU A 480 24.41 21.83 -6.30
C LEU A 480 23.12 21.13 -6.75
N GLN A 481 21.99 21.43 -6.11
CA GLN A 481 20.69 20.90 -6.51
C GLN A 481 20.21 21.52 -7.81
N LYS A 482 20.43 22.81 -8.06
CA LYS A 482 20.15 23.42 -9.38
C LYS A 482 20.94 22.73 -10.49
N LYS A 483 22.24 22.48 -10.30
CA LYS A 483 23.07 21.72 -11.26
C LYS A 483 22.55 20.29 -11.46
N TYR A 484 22.16 19.62 -10.38
CA TYR A 484 21.60 18.26 -10.48
C TYR A 484 20.22 18.26 -11.15
N GLY A 485 19.38 19.24 -10.85
CA GLY A 485 18.09 19.46 -11.48
C GLY A 485 18.21 19.81 -12.96
N GLU A 486 19.24 20.56 -13.36
CA GLU A 486 19.58 20.81 -14.77
C GLU A 486 19.92 19.49 -15.49
N LEU A 487 20.71 18.62 -14.86
CA LEU A 487 21.03 17.30 -15.43
C LEU A 487 19.75 16.46 -15.63
N VAL A 488 18.90 16.39 -14.60
CA VAL A 488 17.61 15.67 -14.68
C VAL A 488 16.74 16.27 -15.79
N TYR A 489 16.59 17.60 -15.82
CA TYR A 489 15.79 18.31 -16.82
C TYR A 489 16.29 18.12 -18.25
N LYS A 490 17.60 18.18 -18.50
CA LYS A 490 18.19 17.92 -19.83
C LYS A 490 17.82 16.52 -20.31
N ILE A 491 17.88 15.53 -19.42
CA ILE A 491 17.53 14.14 -19.73
C ILE A 491 16.02 14.00 -19.97
N THR A 492 15.18 14.59 -19.12
CA THR A 492 13.71 14.50 -19.29
C THR A 492 13.24 15.23 -20.55
N ALA A 493 13.73 16.43 -20.82
CA ALA A 493 13.38 17.21 -22.01
C ALA A 493 13.81 16.53 -23.31
N ALA A 494 14.95 15.82 -23.32
CA ALA A 494 15.40 15.07 -24.49
C ALA A 494 14.53 13.84 -24.77
N ASN A 495 14.08 13.12 -23.74
CA ASN A 495 13.25 11.92 -23.89
C ASN A 495 11.76 12.25 -24.11
N PHE A 496 11.26 13.31 -23.47
CA PHE A 496 9.84 13.66 -23.41
C PHE A 496 9.64 15.17 -23.63
N PRO A 497 9.94 15.70 -24.84
CA PRO A 497 9.92 17.14 -25.11
C PRO A 497 8.54 17.79 -24.93
N ASP A 498 7.45 17.02 -25.07
CA ASP A 498 6.09 17.52 -24.84
C ASP A 498 5.71 17.55 -23.36
N TRP A 499 6.32 16.71 -22.53
CA TRP A 499 6.00 16.58 -21.11
C TRP A 499 6.85 17.50 -20.22
N VAL A 500 7.60 18.42 -20.79
CA VAL A 500 8.31 19.49 -20.05
C VAL A 500 7.73 20.87 -20.34
N LYS A 501 6.71 20.95 -21.19
CA LYS A 501 6.01 22.18 -21.55
C LYS A 501 4.97 22.53 -20.48
N ASN A 502 4.71 23.82 -20.30
CA ASN A 502 3.65 24.27 -19.42
C ASN A 502 2.29 23.74 -19.89
N LEU A 503 1.49 23.26 -18.95
CA LEU A 503 0.14 22.76 -19.18
C LEU A 503 -0.90 23.85 -18.94
N THR A 504 -2.04 23.75 -19.63
CA THR A 504 -3.18 24.64 -19.43
C THR A 504 -3.90 24.29 -18.14
N MET A 505 -4.29 25.30 -17.36
CA MET A 505 -5.11 25.10 -16.15
C MET A 505 -6.48 24.50 -16.53
N PRO A 506 -6.87 23.36 -15.93
CA PRO A 506 -8.22 22.81 -16.10
C PRO A 506 -9.30 23.75 -15.52
N THR A 507 -10.56 23.46 -15.82
CA THR A 507 -11.71 24.17 -15.27
C THR A 507 -12.51 23.29 -14.31
N GLY A 508 -13.25 23.92 -13.40
CA GLY A 508 -14.14 23.23 -12.45
C GLY A 508 -13.51 23.06 -11.07
N LYS A 509 -13.94 22.02 -10.34
CA LYS A 509 -13.47 21.72 -8.99
C LYS A 509 -11.96 21.45 -8.97
N ILE A 510 -11.24 21.96 -7.97
CA ILE A 510 -9.79 21.87 -7.89
C ILE A 510 -9.38 20.40 -7.65
N ARG A 511 -8.70 19.83 -8.64
CA ARG A 511 -8.11 18.48 -8.59
C ARG A 511 -6.68 18.56 -8.06
N LEU A 512 -6.44 17.98 -6.90
CA LEU A 512 -5.14 17.96 -6.22
C LEU A 512 -4.54 16.55 -6.27
N GLY A 513 -3.33 16.43 -6.80
CA GLY A 513 -2.53 15.21 -6.72
C GLY A 513 -1.55 15.24 -5.56
N TYR A 514 -1.45 14.15 -4.80
CA TYR A 514 -0.31 13.88 -3.91
C TYR A 514 0.45 12.65 -4.38
N ILE A 515 1.77 12.76 -4.51
CA ILE A 515 2.62 11.65 -4.99
C ILE A 515 3.80 11.40 -4.05
N SER A 516 4.06 10.13 -3.78
CA SER A 516 5.24 9.69 -3.01
C SER A 516 5.47 8.17 -3.14
N ALA A 517 6.72 7.73 -2.99
CA ALA A 517 7.08 6.33 -2.81
C ALA A 517 6.85 5.83 -1.36
N HIS A 518 6.30 6.69 -0.51
CA HIS A 518 6.27 6.52 0.94
C HIS A 518 4.87 6.70 1.56
N LEU A 519 3.81 6.49 0.79
CA LEU A 519 2.41 6.40 1.27
C LEU A 519 2.14 5.06 1.99
N ARG A 520 2.95 4.78 3.01
CA ARG A 520 2.96 3.56 3.84
C ARG A 520 3.48 3.92 5.22
N HIS A 521 3.71 2.96 6.11
CA HIS A 521 4.34 3.16 7.42
C HIS A 521 5.73 3.78 7.27
N HIS A 522 5.75 5.10 7.24
CA HIS A 522 6.90 5.94 6.93
C HIS A 522 6.63 7.36 7.43
N THR A 523 7.70 8.10 7.74
CA THR A 523 7.61 9.47 8.23
C THR A 523 6.83 10.39 7.28
N VAL A 524 7.02 10.29 5.97
CA VAL A 524 6.31 11.13 4.98
C VAL A 524 4.79 10.97 5.11
N ALA A 525 4.27 9.74 5.11
CA ALA A 525 2.84 9.49 5.29
C ALA A 525 2.33 10.06 6.62
N LYS A 526 3.04 9.81 7.73
CA LYS A 526 2.64 10.31 9.05
C LYS A 526 2.55 11.83 9.12
N LEU A 527 3.49 12.54 8.49
CA LEU A 527 3.55 14.00 8.54
C LEU A 527 2.40 14.66 7.77
N PHE A 528 2.05 14.12 6.61
CA PHE A 528 1.13 14.79 5.67
C PHE A 528 -0.28 14.19 5.63
N GLN A 529 -0.55 13.12 6.39
CA GLN A 529 -1.88 12.50 6.45
C GLN A 529 -3.00 13.50 6.76
N GLY A 530 -2.75 14.43 7.68
CA GLY A 530 -3.73 15.43 8.09
C GLY A 530 -4.16 16.40 6.98
N TRP A 531 -3.34 16.59 5.94
CA TRP A 531 -3.71 17.42 4.79
C TRP A 531 -4.87 16.81 3.99
N LEU A 532 -4.97 15.48 3.96
CA LEU A 532 -6.03 14.77 3.27
C LEU A 532 -7.26 14.62 4.16
N GLN A 533 -7.05 14.24 5.42
CA GLN A 533 -8.13 13.96 6.39
C GLN A 533 -9.02 15.18 6.65
N TRP A 534 -8.41 16.37 6.75
CA TRP A 534 -9.11 17.59 7.19
C TRP A 534 -9.45 18.53 6.05
N ARG A 535 -9.33 18.08 4.80
CA ARG A 535 -9.63 18.91 3.63
C ARG A 535 -11.09 19.29 3.52
N ASN A 536 -11.35 20.37 2.80
CA ASN A 536 -12.67 20.72 2.30
C ASN A 536 -13.05 19.87 1.08
N ARG A 537 -13.86 18.83 1.31
CA ARG A 537 -14.34 17.91 0.26
C ARG A 537 -15.26 18.58 -0.78
N GLU A 538 -15.80 19.76 -0.52
CA GLU A 538 -16.63 20.48 -1.51
C GLU A 538 -15.78 21.19 -2.56
N GLN A 539 -14.60 21.70 -2.18
CA GLN A 539 -13.72 22.47 -3.05
C GLN A 539 -12.63 21.63 -3.72
N PHE A 540 -12.16 20.58 -3.04
CA PHE A 540 -11.01 19.79 -3.50
C PHE A 540 -11.39 18.34 -3.79
N GLU A 541 -10.91 17.82 -4.91
CA GLU A 541 -10.94 16.41 -5.29
C GLU A 541 -9.51 15.86 -5.23
N ILE A 542 -9.29 14.82 -4.43
CA ILE A 542 -7.95 14.31 -4.13
C ILE A 542 -7.63 13.05 -4.93
N TYR A 543 -6.50 13.13 -5.61
CA TYR A 543 -5.84 12.04 -6.32
C TYR A 543 -4.55 11.69 -5.56
N CYS A 544 -4.37 10.43 -5.18
CA CYS A 544 -3.14 9.97 -4.56
C CYS A 544 -2.44 8.92 -5.40
N TYR A 545 -1.13 9.09 -5.56
CA TYR A 545 -0.28 8.22 -6.36
C TYR A 545 0.82 7.63 -5.47
N GLY A 546 0.61 6.39 -5.02
CA GLY A 546 1.62 5.60 -4.31
C GLY A 546 2.54 4.91 -5.31
N ILE A 547 3.82 5.26 -5.32
CA ILE A 547 4.83 4.67 -6.22
C ILE A 547 5.88 3.85 -5.44
N ASP A 548 5.42 3.04 -4.49
CA ASP A 548 6.31 2.18 -3.70
C ASP A 548 6.82 0.99 -4.52
N ILE A 549 8.15 0.88 -4.66
CA ILE A 549 8.80 -0.21 -5.40
C ILE A 549 8.52 -1.59 -4.78
N ASN A 550 8.22 -1.64 -3.48
CA ASN A 550 7.91 -2.90 -2.79
C ASN A 550 6.42 -3.25 -2.87
N ASN A 551 5.59 -2.37 -3.44
CA ASN A 551 4.15 -2.48 -3.46
C ASN A 551 3.56 -2.80 -2.08
N THR A 552 4.05 -2.12 -1.04
CA THR A 552 3.59 -2.32 0.35
C THR A 552 2.17 -1.79 0.48
N PHE A 553 1.30 -2.55 1.14
CA PHE A 553 -0.06 -2.13 1.47
C PHE A 553 -0.31 -2.35 2.96
N ASP A 554 -0.08 -1.32 3.77
CA ASP A 554 -0.29 -1.36 5.22
C ASP A 554 -1.44 -0.43 5.67
N ASN A 555 -1.62 -0.26 6.98
CA ASN A 555 -2.70 0.56 7.53
C ASN A 555 -2.61 2.03 7.07
N PHE A 556 -1.40 2.59 6.94
CA PHE A 556 -1.24 3.96 6.45
C PHE A 556 -1.63 4.05 4.96
N THR A 557 -1.23 3.07 4.14
CA THR A 557 -1.65 3.02 2.74
C THR A 557 -3.18 2.94 2.62
N ARG A 558 -3.83 2.14 3.47
CA ARG A 558 -5.30 2.04 3.53
C ARG A 558 -5.95 3.35 3.95
N GLU A 559 -5.40 4.05 4.93
CA GLU A 559 -5.91 5.36 5.36
C GLU A 559 -5.81 6.38 4.22
N TYR A 560 -4.69 6.42 3.49
CA TYR A 560 -4.56 7.28 2.29
C TYR A 560 -5.57 6.91 1.21
N GLN A 561 -5.83 5.62 0.99
CA GLN A 561 -6.87 5.16 0.07
C GLN A 561 -8.27 5.62 0.50
N GLN A 562 -8.61 5.49 1.78
CA GLN A 562 -9.91 5.89 2.32
C GLN A 562 -10.13 7.40 2.29
N GLU A 563 -9.06 8.17 2.53
CA GLU A 563 -9.15 9.61 2.52
C GLU A 563 -9.11 10.21 1.12
N SER A 564 -8.64 9.49 0.11
CA SER A 564 -8.60 10.01 -1.27
C SER A 564 -9.92 9.80 -2.00
N ASP A 565 -10.21 10.66 -2.97
CA ASP A 565 -11.32 10.44 -3.91
C ASP A 565 -10.90 9.43 -4.98
N TYR A 566 -9.62 9.47 -5.39
CA TYR A 566 -8.97 8.45 -6.21
C TYR A 566 -7.61 8.06 -5.65
N PHE A 567 -7.37 6.76 -5.51
CA PHE A 567 -6.09 6.24 -5.02
C PHE A 567 -5.53 5.23 -6.02
N TYR A 568 -4.31 5.49 -6.47
CA TYR A 568 -3.58 4.65 -7.41
C TYR A 568 -2.27 4.18 -6.77
N GLN A 569 -2.09 2.86 -6.71
CA GLN A 569 -0.85 2.24 -6.27
C GLN A 569 -0.15 1.62 -7.47
N PHE A 570 1.08 2.04 -7.73
CA PHE A 570 1.93 1.51 -8.79
C PHE A 570 3.08 0.71 -8.21
N ASP A 571 3.24 -0.52 -8.68
CA ASP A 571 4.35 -1.38 -8.32
C ASP A 571 5.64 -0.99 -9.08
N ASN A 572 6.64 -1.86 -9.03
CA ASN A 572 7.92 -1.66 -9.73
C ASN A 572 7.91 -2.08 -11.21
N LEU A 573 6.85 -2.73 -11.68
CA LEU A 573 6.68 -3.19 -13.06
C LEU A 573 6.08 -2.11 -13.95
N VAL A 574 5.30 -1.19 -13.35
CA VAL A 574 4.77 -0.03 -14.07
C VAL A 574 5.90 0.97 -14.32
N SER A 575 6.12 1.29 -15.60
CA SER A 575 7.17 2.22 -16.01
C SER A 575 6.82 3.67 -15.64
N GLY A 576 7.83 4.50 -15.44
CA GLY A 576 7.63 5.92 -15.08
C GLY A 576 6.81 6.67 -16.13
N GLU A 577 6.93 6.30 -17.41
CA GLU A 577 6.16 6.89 -18.51
C GLU A 577 4.67 6.58 -18.40
N LYS A 578 4.31 5.35 -18.02
CA LYS A 578 2.90 4.98 -17.81
C LYS A 578 2.30 5.72 -16.62
N ILE A 579 3.08 5.90 -15.55
CA ILE A 579 2.66 6.67 -14.38
C ILE A 579 2.46 8.14 -14.76
N ALA A 580 3.43 8.74 -15.47
CA ALA A 580 3.35 10.11 -15.95
C ALA A 580 2.14 10.35 -16.86
N GLN A 581 1.92 9.47 -17.85
CA GLN A 581 0.75 9.55 -18.73
C GLN A 581 -0.56 9.46 -17.93
N HIS A 582 -0.64 8.53 -16.97
CA HIS A 582 -1.83 8.39 -16.14
C HIS A 582 -2.13 9.65 -15.31
N ILE A 583 -1.11 10.30 -14.77
CA ILE A 583 -1.27 11.57 -14.04
C ILE A 583 -1.74 12.68 -14.99
N LEU A 584 -1.17 12.78 -16.20
CA LEU A 584 -1.60 13.74 -17.22
C LEU A 584 -3.08 13.53 -17.61
N ASP A 585 -3.51 12.28 -17.76
CA ASP A 585 -4.88 11.92 -18.12
C ASP A 585 -5.89 12.35 -17.04
N ASN A 586 -5.47 12.48 -15.78
CA ASN A 586 -6.33 12.96 -14.69
C ASN A 586 -6.54 14.48 -14.71
N GLN A 587 -5.76 15.23 -15.52
CA GLN A 587 -5.87 16.68 -15.70
C GLN A 587 -5.93 17.41 -14.34
N LEU A 588 -4.89 17.19 -13.52
CA LEU A 588 -4.77 17.83 -12.22
C LEU A 588 -4.59 19.34 -12.38
N HIS A 589 -5.05 20.10 -11.38
CA HIS A 589 -4.72 21.52 -11.27
C HIS A 589 -3.35 21.69 -10.61
N ILE A 590 -3.12 20.91 -9.54
CA ILE A 590 -1.92 20.97 -8.72
C ILE A 590 -1.43 19.54 -8.46
N LEU A 591 -0.13 19.30 -8.62
CA LEU A 591 0.53 18.06 -8.19
C LEU A 591 1.55 18.38 -7.10
N VAL A 592 1.42 17.74 -5.95
CA VAL A 592 2.26 17.93 -4.79
C VAL A 592 3.09 16.68 -4.54
N TYR A 593 4.41 16.82 -4.71
CA TYR A 593 5.39 15.83 -4.32
C TYR A 593 5.62 15.91 -2.82
N LEU A 594 5.25 14.86 -2.07
CA LEU A 594 5.45 14.87 -0.62
C LEU A 594 6.92 14.71 -0.23
N ASP A 595 7.74 14.22 -1.16
CA ASP A 595 9.19 14.19 -1.08
C ASP A 595 9.79 14.22 -2.49
N ILE A 596 10.97 14.81 -2.65
CA ILE A 596 11.84 14.64 -3.81
C ILE A 596 13.24 14.33 -3.30
N GLY A 597 13.92 13.36 -3.93
CA GLY A 597 15.29 13.00 -3.60
C GLY A 597 15.44 11.81 -2.64
N MET A 598 14.36 11.30 -2.06
CA MET A 598 14.38 10.02 -1.31
C MET A 598 14.24 8.81 -2.24
N ASP A 599 13.38 8.92 -3.26
CA ASP A 599 13.18 7.92 -4.30
C ASP A 599 13.51 8.49 -5.69
N ALA A 600 14.19 7.68 -6.52
CA ALA A 600 14.68 8.10 -7.82
C ALA A 600 13.55 8.25 -8.85
N ARG A 601 12.50 7.44 -8.78
CA ARG A 601 11.34 7.53 -9.68
C ARG A 601 10.53 8.79 -9.37
N THR A 602 10.38 9.14 -8.09
CA THR A 602 9.77 10.42 -7.71
C THR A 602 10.53 11.60 -8.30
N THR A 603 11.88 11.60 -8.22
CA THR A 603 12.71 12.65 -8.85
C THR A 603 12.60 12.67 -10.37
N GLN A 604 12.51 11.51 -11.03
CA GLN A 604 12.29 11.43 -12.48
C GLN A 604 10.97 12.05 -12.90
N LEU A 605 9.87 11.68 -12.23
CA LEU A 605 8.54 12.22 -12.49
C LEU A 605 8.48 13.72 -12.21
N ALA A 606 9.13 14.18 -11.13
CA ALA A 606 9.26 15.59 -10.81
C ALA A 606 10.02 16.38 -11.88
N GLY A 607 10.91 15.74 -12.64
CA GLY A 607 11.59 16.33 -13.80
C GLY A 607 10.70 16.51 -15.04
N LEU A 608 9.45 16.04 -14.99
CA LEU A 608 8.41 16.27 -15.98
C LEU A 608 7.42 17.32 -15.45
N ARG A 609 6.65 17.91 -16.35
CA ARG A 609 5.53 18.81 -16.08
C ARG A 609 4.22 18.03 -16.24
N LEU A 610 3.71 17.49 -15.13
CA LEU A 610 2.55 16.61 -15.06
C LEU A 610 1.27 17.31 -14.56
N ALA A 611 1.41 18.52 -14.02
CA ALA A 611 0.30 19.42 -13.71
C ALA A 611 0.71 20.87 -14.03
N PRO A 612 -0.25 21.80 -14.27
CA PRO A 612 0.02 23.22 -14.47
C PRO A 612 0.81 23.84 -13.32
N VAL A 613 0.50 23.45 -12.08
CA VAL A 613 1.24 23.83 -10.88
C VAL A 613 1.83 22.58 -10.24
N GLN A 614 3.14 22.59 -10.01
CA GLN A 614 3.82 21.53 -9.28
C GLN A 614 4.49 22.09 -8.02
N CYS A 615 4.27 21.39 -6.92
CA CYS A 615 4.80 21.75 -5.62
C CYS A 615 5.62 20.58 -5.07
N VAL A 616 6.59 20.88 -4.22
CA VAL A 616 7.24 19.90 -3.35
C VAL A 616 7.07 20.35 -1.89
N THR A 617 7.04 19.41 -0.95
CA THR A 617 7.09 19.72 0.48
C THR A 617 8.21 18.96 1.19
N TRP A 618 8.34 19.20 2.49
CA TRP A 618 9.52 18.93 3.28
C TRP A 618 9.64 17.48 3.80
N GLY A 619 8.95 16.51 3.17
CA GLY A 619 9.21 15.08 3.47
C GLY A 619 10.69 14.73 3.33
N HIS A 620 11.34 15.35 2.34
CA HIS A 620 12.78 15.60 2.37
C HIS A 620 13.03 17.13 2.36
N PRO A 621 13.46 17.74 3.48
CA PRO A 621 13.51 19.20 3.68
C PRO A 621 14.70 19.86 2.96
N ILE A 622 14.70 19.78 1.63
CA ILE A 622 15.70 20.38 0.75
C ILE A 622 15.02 20.83 -0.56
N THR A 623 15.52 21.92 -1.14
CA THR A 623 15.15 22.31 -2.51
C THR A 623 15.37 21.18 -3.51
N SER A 624 14.45 21.04 -4.46
CA SER A 624 14.58 20.07 -5.55
C SER A 624 15.61 20.49 -6.58
N GLY A 625 15.83 21.80 -6.75
CA GLY A 625 16.63 22.36 -7.83
C GLY A 625 16.03 22.18 -9.23
N LEU A 626 14.82 21.61 -9.34
CA LEU A 626 14.19 21.27 -10.61
C LEU A 626 13.43 22.49 -11.18
N PRO A 627 13.63 22.85 -12.45
CA PRO A 627 12.90 23.96 -13.08
C PRO A 627 11.42 23.65 -13.33
N THR A 628 11.02 22.40 -13.16
CA THR A 628 9.64 21.91 -13.29
C THR A 628 8.84 21.99 -11.99
N ILE A 629 9.45 22.39 -10.87
CA ILE A 629 8.75 22.55 -9.58
C ILE A 629 8.65 24.05 -9.27
N ASP A 630 7.43 24.53 -9.05
CA ASP A 630 7.15 25.96 -8.95
C ASP A 630 7.24 26.44 -7.49
N TYR A 631 6.78 25.63 -6.55
CA TYR A 631 6.65 25.99 -5.14
C TYR A 631 7.25 24.96 -4.19
N PHE A 632 7.90 25.45 -3.12
CA PHE A 632 8.26 24.64 -1.97
C PHE A 632 7.30 24.96 -0.83
N ILE A 633 6.46 24.00 -0.43
CA ILE A 633 5.49 24.14 0.65
C ILE A 633 6.17 23.78 1.97
N SER A 634 6.30 24.77 2.86
CA SER A 634 7.04 24.73 4.11
C SER A 634 6.18 25.21 5.30
N SER A 635 6.83 25.50 6.42
CA SER A 635 6.26 25.92 7.70
C SER A 635 6.79 27.29 8.10
N GLU A 636 5.89 28.16 8.54
CA GLU A 636 6.21 29.47 9.09
C GLU A 636 7.20 29.39 10.26
N LEU A 637 7.00 28.46 11.20
CA LEU A 637 7.83 28.34 12.40
C LEU A 637 9.17 27.66 12.16
N MET A 638 9.26 26.78 11.14
CA MET A 638 10.49 26.05 10.83
C MET A 638 11.47 26.89 10.00
N GLU A 639 10.98 27.77 9.14
CA GLU A 639 11.85 28.60 8.30
C GLU A 639 12.52 29.73 9.11
N PRO A 640 13.79 30.06 8.83
CA PRO A 640 14.36 31.33 9.25
C PRO A 640 13.81 32.49 8.40
N THR A 641 14.08 33.72 8.83
CA THR A 641 13.71 34.93 8.09
C THR A 641 14.24 34.90 6.64
N GLU A 642 15.50 34.49 6.46
CA GLU A 642 16.17 34.42 5.15
C GLU A 642 15.92 33.09 4.40
N GLY A 643 14.87 32.34 4.77
CA GLY A 643 14.61 30.99 4.26
C GLY A 643 14.45 30.92 2.73
N ASP A 644 13.95 31.99 2.10
CA ASP A 644 13.77 32.05 0.64
C ASP A 644 15.09 31.88 -0.13
N ASN A 645 16.23 32.22 0.47
CA ASN A 645 17.56 32.06 -0.13
C ASN A 645 18.04 30.60 -0.20
N HIS A 646 17.27 29.66 0.33
CA HIS A 646 17.63 28.23 0.38
C HIS A 646 16.92 27.39 -0.69
N TYR A 647 16.02 27.98 -1.47
CA TYR A 647 15.16 27.26 -2.42
C TYR A 647 15.28 27.83 -3.83
N SER A 648 15.20 26.95 -4.84
CA SER A 648 15.04 27.37 -6.24
C SER A 648 13.57 27.65 -6.55
N GLU A 649 12.68 26.97 -5.84
CA GLU A 649 11.23 27.16 -5.89
C GLU A 649 10.81 28.40 -5.11
N LYS A 650 9.61 28.92 -5.39
CA LYS A 650 9.00 29.94 -4.53
C LYS A 650 8.54 29.32 -3.21
N LEU A 651 9.08 29.81 -2.10
CA LEU A 651 8.79 29.29 -0.76
C LEU A 651 7.40 29.74 -0.29
N ILE A 652 6.59 28.77 0.14
CA ILE A 652 5.26 28.98 0.73
C ILE A 652 5.33 28.56 2.19
N ARG A 653 5.03 29.48 3.10
CA ARG A 653 5.08 29.24 4.55
C ARG A 653 3.66 29.04 5.07
N LEU A 654 3.31 27.80 5.37
CA LEU A 654 2.03 27.48 6.01
C LEU A 654 2.07 27.84 7.50
N SER A 655 0.91 28.18 8.06
CA SER A 655 0.76 28.51 9.48
C SER A 655 1.38 27.44 10.40
N ASN A 656 2.00 27.90 11.49
CA ASN A 656 2.56 27.05 12.54
C ASN A 656 3.56 26.02 11.99
N LEU A 657 3.34 24.73 12.25
CA LEU A 657 4.21 23.62 11.85
C LEU A 657 4.01 23.19 10.39
N GLY A 658 3.04 23.78 9.68
CA GLY A 658 2.71 23.41 8.30
C GLY A 658 2.12 22.01 8.11
N ILE A 659 1.77 21.32 9.20
CA ILE A 659 1.15 19.99 9.19
C ILE A 659 0.06 19.89 10.26
N ALA A 660 -0.92 19.01 10.00
CA ALA A 660 -1.93 18.59 10.96
C ALA A 660 -1.63 17.17 11.43
N TYR A 661 -0.58 16.99 12.24
CA TYR A 661 -0.09 15.67 12.64
C TYR A 661 -1.03 14.98 13.65
N PRO A 662 -1.57 13.78 13.37
CA PRO A 662 -2.41 13.06 14.33
C PRO A 662 -1.65 12.65 15.59
N LYS A 663 -2.28 12.84 16.77
CA LYS A 663 -1.69 12.40 18.03
C LYS A 663 -1.51 10.87 18.02
N PRO A 664 -0.27 10.34 18.17
CA PRO A 664 -0.05 8.91 18.06
C PRO A 664 -0.64 8.17 19.26
N SER A 665 -1.13 6.95 19.02
CA SER A 665 -1.58 6.04 20.08
C SER A 665 -0.37 5.42 20.77
N LEU A 666 -0.31 5.56 22.11
CA LEU A 666 0.78 5.02 22.91
C LEU A 666 0.47 3.57 23.35
N PRO A 667 1.48 2.70 23.44
CA PRO A 667 1.30 1.31 23.86
C PRO A 667 0.78 1.21 25.31
N PRO A 668 -0.18 0.29 25.60
CA PRO A 668 -0.81 0.17 26.92
C PRO A 668 0.07 -0.51 27.98
N GLN A 669 0.85 -1.52 27.58
CA GLN A 669 1.78 -2.23 28.47
C GLN A 669 3.10 -1.49 28.54
N ARG A 670 3.64 -1.23 29.75
CA ARG A 670 4.96 -0.63 29.91
C ARG A 670 6.02 -1.68 30.19
N LYS A 671 7.12 -1.65 29.42
CA LYS A 671 8.35 -2.40 29.74
C LYS A 671 9.13 -1.64 30.81
N THR A 672 9.94 -2.35 31.59
CA THR A 672 10.95 -1.78 32.50
C THR A 672 12.20 -1.38 31.71
N ARG A 673 13.09 -0.57 32.31
CA ARG A 673 14.37 -0.23 31.69
C ARG A 673 15.22 -1.48 31.51
N LEU A 674 15.26 -2.36 32.51
CA LEU A 674 15.98 -3.63 32.44
C LEU A 674 15.51 -4.52 31.27
N GLU A 675 14.20 -4.66 31.05
CA GLU A 675 13.66 -5.41 29.90
C GLU A 675 14.03 -4.81 28.54
N MET A 676 14.31 -3.50 28.51
CA MET A 676 14.78 -2.77 27.34
C MET A 676 16.32 -2.70 27.23
N GLY A 677 17.05 -3.31 28.17
CA GLY A 677 18.52 -3.26 28.21
C GLY A 677 19.09 -1.90 28.60
N LEU A 678 18.32 -1.09 29.33
CA LEU A 678 18.69 0.24 29.82
C LEU A 678 19.06 0.19 31.30
N ALA A 679 19.93 1.09 31.75
CA ALA A 679 20.30 1.18 33.16
C ALA A 679 19.17 1.81 33.99
N GLU A 680 18.81 1.17 35.11
CA GLU A 680 17.72 1.63 35.99
C GLU A 680 18.08 2.93 36.73
N ASP A 681 19.35 3.08 37.13
CA ASP A 681 19.83 4.16 37.98
C ASP A 681 20.41 5.37 37.23
N LYS A 682 20.61 5.26 35.91
CA LYS A 682 21.22 6.33 35.08
C LYS A 682 20.21 7.30 34.49
N ILE A 683 20.66 8.50 34.19
CA ILE A 683 19.93 9.46 33.35
C ILE A 683 20.07 9.06 31.88
N ILE A 684 18.95 8.75 31.25
CA ILE A 684 18.89 8.23 29.88
C ILE A 684 18.68 9.38 28.88
N TYR A 685 19.71 9.68 28.10
CA TYR A 685 19.70 10.60 26.98
C TYR A 685 19.43 9.85 25.68
N LEU A 686 18.26 10.05 25.08
CA LEU A 686 17.84 9.42 23.83
C LEU A 686 18.31 10.24 22.62
N ASN A 687 19.03 9.57 21.72
CA ASN A 687 19.57 10.10 20.47
C ASN A 687 19.08 9.20 19.31
N CYS A 688 17.81 9.30 18.95
CA CYS A 688 17.16 8.30 18.10
C CYS A 688 17.12 8.63 16.59
N GLN A 689 17.85 9.66 16.16
CA GLN A 689 17.90 10.05 14.76
C GLN A 689 18.88 9.13 13.99
N SER A 690 18.73 9.03 12.67
CA SER A 690 19.60 8.18 11.85
C SER A 690 21.07 8.60 11.94
N LEU A 691 21.98 7.62 12.00
CA LEU A 691 23.41 7.86 12.27
C LEU A 691 24.10 8.83 11.28
N PHE A 692 23.68 8.85 10.02
CA PHE A 692 24.21 9.77 9.00
C PHE A 692 23.90 11.25 9.27
N LYS A 693 23.01 11.57 10.22
CA LYS A 693 22.73 12.94 10.65
C LYS A 693 23.77 13.48 11.63
N TYR A 694 24.54 12.61 12.30
CA TYR A 694 25.53 13.03 13.30
C TYR A 694 26.86 13.39 12.63
N LEU A 695 27.20 14.68 12.67
CA LEU A 695 28.45 15.19 12.11
C LEU A 695 29.61 15.15 13.12
N PRO A 696 30.86 14.89 12.67
CA PRO A 696 32.03 14.78 13.55
C PRO A 696 32.28 15.99 14.44
N GLU A 697 31.93 17.19 13.97
CA GLU A 697 32.11 18.46 14.68
C GLU A 697 31.25 18.60 15.96
N ASN A 698 30.27 17.70 16.13
CA ASN A 698 29.32 17.71 17.24
C ASN A 698 29.54 16.54 18.21
N ASP A 699 30.49 15.64 17.94
CA ASP A 699 30.72 14.46 18.80
C ASP A 699 31.21 14.83 20.21
N ASP A 700 31.75 16.04 20.41
CA ASP A 700 32.20 16.54 21.71
C ASP A 700 31.04 16.84 22.67
N ILE A 701 29.81 16.96 22.19
CA ILE A 701 28.61 17.22 23.00
C ILE A 701 28.45 16.15 24.09
N PHE A 702 28.50 14.88 23.70
CA PHE A 702 28.21 13.76 24.59
C PHE A 702 29.21 13.62 25.75
N PRO A 703 30.54 13.58 25.53
CA PRO A 703 31.49 13.48 26.63
C PRO A 703 31.50 14.74 27.51
N ARG A 704 31.22 15.93 26.98
CA ARG A 704 31.11 17.15 27.80
C ARG A 704 29.91 17.11 28.74
N ILE A 705 28.78 16.54 28.30
CA ILE A 705 27.65 16.26 29.20
C ILE A 705 28.06 15.21 30.24
N ALA A 706 28.68 14.11 29.81
CA ALA A 706 29.08 13.00 30.68
C ALA A 706 30.05 13.40 31.80
N GLN A 707 30.98 14.35 31.55
CA GLN A 707 31.88 14.88 32.57
C GLN A 707 31.15 15.56 33.73
N GLN A 708 30.02 16.23 33.45
CA GLN A 708 29.24 16.97 34.44
C GLN A 708 28.04 16.16 34.97
N VAL A 709 27.62 15.13 34.23
CA VAL A 709 26.58 14.17 34.62
C VAL A 709 27.19 12.75 34.57
N PRO A 710 28.00 12.35 35.58
CA PRO A 710 28.71 11.08 35.55
C PRO A 710 27.80 9.85 35.49
N ASN A 711 26.55 10.00 35.95
CA ASN A 711 25.53 8.96 35.96
C ASN A 711 24.63 8.99 34.70
N SER A 712 25.20 9.31 33.53
CA SER A 712 24.48 9.42 32.25
C SER A 712 24.63 8.16 31.40
N GLN A 713 23.64 7.91 30.54
CA GLN A 713 23.68 6.90 29.48
C GLN A 713 23.10 7.48 28.19
N PHE A 714 23.82 7.38 27.07
CA PHE A 714 23.43 7.89 25.76
C PHE A 714 23.01 6.73 24.85
N ILE A 715 21.76 6.75 24.37
CA ILE A 715 21.20 5.70 23.54
C ILE A 715 21.16 6.16 22.08
N PHE A 716 21.74 5.37 21.17
CA PHE A 716 21.69 5.59 19.72
C PHE A 716 21.09 4.38 19.02
N ILE A 717 20.36 4.60 17.92
CA ILE A 717 19.78 3.50 17.12
C ILE A 717 20.77 3.05 16.05
N CYS A 718 21.04 1.76 15.98
CA CYS A 718 21.90 1.14 14.99
C CYS A 718 21.43 1.43 13.56
N HIS A 719 22.40 1.67 12.68
CA HIS A 719 22.16 1.60 11.25
C HIS A 719 21.98 0.13 10.81
N ARG A 720 21.25 -0.10 9.70
CA ARG A 720 21.05 -1.45 9.14
C ARG A 720 22.35 -2.16 8.79
N SER A 721 23.34 -1.39 8.37
CA SER A 721 24.72 -1.85 8.18
C SER A 721 25.50 -1.77 9.50
N GLU A 722 26.00 -2.93 9.92
CA GLU A 722 26.88 -3.05 11.09
C GLU A 722 28.18 -2.25 10.92
N PHE A 723 28.68 -2.14 9.68
CA PHE A 723 29.88 -1.35 9.37
C PHE A 723 29.66 0.13 9.68
N VAL A 724 28.54 0.70 9.24
CA VAL A 724 28.19 2.11 9.50
C VAL A 724 28.07 2.37 11.00
N THR A 725 27.41 1.45 11.73
CA THR A 725 27.27 1.50 13.19
C THR A 725 28.65 1.49 13.86
N HIS A 726 29.56 0.61 13.46
CA HIS A 726 30.93 0.57 13.99
C HIS A 726 31.72 1.84 13.68
N CYS A 727 31.61 2.41 12.48
CA CYS A 727 32.26 3.68 12.15
C CYS A 727 31.82 4.80 13.08
N PHE A 728 30.51 4.91 13.32
CA PHE A 728 29.95 5.91 14.24
C PHE A 728 30.42 5.68 15.68
N GLN A 729 30.32 4.45 16.18
CA GLN A 729 30.76 4.09 17.54
C GLN A 729 32.25 4.35 17.75
N SER A 730 33.09 4.04 16.75
CA SER A 730 34.53 4.33 16.80
C SER A 730 34.79 5.83 16.91
N ARG A 731 34.01 6.66 16.22
CA ARG A 731 34.12 8.13 16.25
C ARG A 731 33.77 8.68 17.63
N LEU A 732 32.67 8.22 18.21
CA LEU A 732 32.28 8.58 19.58
C LEU A 732 33.28 8.08 20.63
N SER A 733 33.79 6.84 20.48
CA SER A 733 34.83 6.32 21.39
C SER A 733 36.07 7.20 21.41
N GLN A 734 36.51 7.69 20.25
CA GLN A 734 37.62 8.65 20.16
C GLN A 734 37.27 10.00 20.79
N ALA A 735 36.03 10.48 20.64
CA ALA A 735 35.58 11.71 21.28
C ALA A 735 35.60 11.57 22.81
N PHE A 736 35.06 10.50 23.39
CA PHE A 736 35.09 10.24 24.83
C PHE A 736 36.51 10.14 25.39
N ASN A 737 37.41 9.43 24.70
CA ASN A 737 38.81 9.29 25.12
C ASN A 737 39.53 10.64 25.24
N LYS A 738 39.22 11.63 24.38
CA LYS A 738 39.80 12.99 24.47
C LYS A 738 39.44 13.72 25.76
N TYR A 739 38.35 13.33 26.41
CA TYR A 739 37.88 13.89 27.68
C TYR A 739 38.20 13.00 28.88
N GLY A 740 39.03 11.95 28.69
CA GLY A 740 39.40 11.00 29.74
C GLY A 740 38.27 10.05 30.15
N LEU A 741 37.25 9.89 29.31
CA LEU A 741 36.11 9.01 29.54
C LEU A 741 36.15 7.80 28.62
N ASN A 742 35.56 6.68 29.05
CA ASN A 742 35.45 5.47 28.26
C ASN A 742 34.03 5.32 27.72
N TRP A 743 33.86 5.22 26.39
CA TRP A 743 32.53 5.18 25.75
C TRP A 743 31.64 4.06 26.30
N GLN A 744 32.20 2.89 26.60
CA GLN A 744 31.46 1.71 27.08
C GLN A 744 30.73 1.96 28.41
N ASP A 745 31.16 2.94 29.19
CA ASP A 745 30.52 3.29 30.47
C ASP A 745 29.26 4.16 30.26
N TYR A 746 29.13 4.80 29.10
CA TYR A 746 28.09 5.80 28.83
C TYR A 746 27.21 5.47 27.62
N GLY A 747 27.73 4.82 26.59
CA GLY A 747 27.05 4.69 25.30
C GLY A 747 26.40 3.33 25.07
N VAL A 748 25.21 3.32 24.47
CA VAL A 748 24.49 2.11 24.05
C VAL A 748 24.06 2.23 22.59
N MET A 749 24.45 1.23 21.78
CA MET A 749 23.94 1.05 20.43
C MET A 749 22.76 0.07 20.48
N MET A 750 21.54 0.59 20.29
CA MET A 750 20.30 -0.18 20.34
C MET A 750 19.89 -0.62 18.94
N PRO A 751 19.46 -1.88 18.72
CA PRO A 751 19.01 -2.33 17.41
C PRO A 751 17.81 -1.53 16.90
N GLN A 752 17.50 -1.68 15.60
CA GLN A 752 16.26 -1.12 15.06
C GLN A 752 15.06 -1.71 15.80
N LEU A 753 14.14 -0.84 16.24
CA LEU A 753 13.00 -1.21 17.05
C LEU A 753 11.72 -1.18 16.23
N GLU A 754 10.83 -2.13 16.53
CA GLU A 754 9.43 -2.04 16.11
C GLU A 754 8.74 -0.86 16.81
N GLN A 755 7.63 -0.39 16.25
CA GLN A 755 7.00 0.87 16.67
C GLN A 755 6.64 0.89 18.17
N ASN A 756 6.09 -0.20 18.72
CA ASN A 756 5.72 -0.24 20.13
C ASN A 756 6.95 -0.13 21.04
N ASP A 757 8.03 -0.86 20.73
CA ASP A 757 9.27 -0.81 21.50
C ASP A 757 9.97 0.54 21.37
N TYR A 758 9.87 1.19 20.22
CA TYR A 758 10.32 2.57 20.05
C TYR A 758 9.56 3.55 20.94
N PHE A 759 8.23 3.42 21.08
CA PHE A 759 7.47 4.23 22.03
C PHE A 759 7.81 3.91 23.50
N GLN A 760 8.03 2.63 23.84
CA GLN A 760 8.53 2.25 25.17
C GLN A 760 9.85 2.95 25.49
N LEU A 761 10.80 2.95 24.54
CA LEU A 761 12.08 3.62 24.71
C LEU A 761 11.89 5.12 25.00
N ASN A 762 11.00 5.80 24.28
CA ASN A 762 10.69 7.22 24.52
C ASN A 762 10.05 7.45 25.90
N LEU A 763 9.19 6.55 26.37
CA LEU A 763 8.56 6.63 27.69
C LEU A 763 9.53 6.38 28.85
N LEU A 764 10.59 5.60 28.60
CA LEU A 764 11.60 5.21 29.60
C LEU A 764 12.81 6.14 29.63
N ALA A 765 13.06 6.86 28.53
CA ALA A 765 14.11 7.88 28.47
C ALA A 765 13.78 9.10 29.34
N ASP A 766 14.83 9.82 29.75
CA ASP A 766 14.67 11.02 30.59
C ASP A 766 14.74 12.31 29.76
N ILE A 767 15.58 12.32 28.73
CA ILE A 767 15.89 13.51 27.91
C ILE A 767 16.06 13.09 26.46
N TYR A 768 15.47 13.84 25.54
CA TYR A 768 15.71 13.74 24.10
C TYR A 768 16.73 14.78 23.67
N LEU A 769 17.81 14.34 23.04
CA LEU A 769 18.83 15.22 22.48
C LEU A 769 18.64 15.31 20.96
N ASP A 770 18.15 16.47 20.50
CA ASP A 770 17.99 16.75 19.08
C ASP A 770 19.32 17.04 18.41
N ASN A 771 19.47 16.58 17.17
CA ASN A 771 20.61 16.88 16.33
C ASN A 771 20.58 18.33 15.79
N LEU A 772 21.70 19.03 15.91
CA LEU A 772 21.87 20.45 15.57
C LEU A 772 21.68 20.75 14.07
N SER A 773 22.20 19.89 13.19
CA SER A 773 22.27 20.16 11.76
C SER A 773 21.11 19.52 10.97
N TRP A 774 20.50 18.48 11.55
CA TRP A 774 19.32 17.81 10.99
C TRP A 774 18.37 17.38 12.10
N SER A 775 17.45 18.27 12.43
CA SER A 775 16.53 18.20 13.54
C SER A 775 15.46 17.11 13.37
N GLY A 776 14.90 16.66 14.49
CA GLY A 776 13.85 15.67 14.57
C GLY A 776 12.51 16.24 14.15
N GLY A 777 11.98 15.75 13.03
CA GLY A 777 10.57 15.98 12.65
C GLY A 777 9.68 14.99 13.40
N ASN A 778 9.36 13.88 12.75
CA ASN A 778 8.54 12.80 13.32
C ASN A 778 9.08 12.27 14.67
N THR A 779 10.39 12.09 14.80
CA THR A 779 10.99 11.58 16.04
C THR A 779 10.73 12.50 17.23
N THR A 780 10.73 13.82 17.03
CA THR A 780 10.44 14.80 18.07
C THR A 780 8.95 14.85 18.39
N LEU A 781 8.08 14.79 17.37
CA LEU A 781 6.63 14.67 17.59
C LEU A 781 6.29 13.44 18.44
N GLU A 782 6.89 12.29 18.14
CA GLU A 782 6.71 11.06 18.91
C GLU A 782 7.31 11.16 20.33
N ALA A 783 8.45 11.83 20.51
CA ALA A 783 9.02 12.11 21.83
C ALA A 783 8.10 13.02 22.67
N ILE A 784 7.53 14.06 22.08
CA ILE A 784 6.58 14.97 22.73
C ILE A 784 5.27 14.24 23.08
N ALA A 785 4.79 13.33 22.23
CA ALA A 785 3.66 12.47 22.57
C ALA A 785 3.92 11.66 23.86
N CYS A 786 5.16 11.22 24.06
CA CYS A 786 5.63 10.54 25.28
C CYS A 786 5.99 11.50 26.43
N GLN A 787 5.81 12.82 26.27
CA GLN A 787 6.17 13.85 27.26
C GLN A 787 7.66 13.84 27.59
N LEU A 788 8.52 13.46 26.64
CA LEU A 788 9.96 13.44 26.81
C LEU A 788 10.53 14.86 26.60
N PRO A 789 11.24 15.45 27.59
CA PRO A 789 11.87 16.76 27.42
C PRO A 789 12.89 16.77 26.28
N VAL A 790 12.74 17.72 25.36
CA VAL A 790 13.58 17.85 24.16
C VAL A 790 14.52 19.04 24.31
N VAL A 791 15.80 18.83 24.01
CA VAL A 791 16.81 19.90 23.83
C VAL A 791 17.09 20.07 22.35
N THR A 792 17.05 21.29 21.84
CA THR A 792 17.35 21.60 20.44
C THR A 792 18.16 22.89 20.31
N CYS A 793 18.84 23.06 19.19
CA CYS A 793 19.56 24.29 18.82
C CYS A 793 19.28 24.57 17.35
N PRO A 794 18.43 25.56 17.01
CA PRO A 794 18.04 25.80 15.63
C PRO A 794 19.21 26.29 14.79
N GLY A 795 19.45 25.61 13.67
CA GLY A 795 20.44 26.00 12.67
C GLY A 795 19.94 27.04 11.65
N GLU A 796 20.75 27.25 10.61
CA GLU A 796 20.45 28.12 9.46
C GLU A 796 19.30 27.57 8.60
N PHE A 797 19.27 26.27 8.34
CA PHE A 797 18.33 25.67 7.38
C PHE A 797 17.09 25.08 8.07
N MET A 798 15.93 25.05 7.39
CA MET A 798 14.67 24.45 7.86
C MET A 798 14.88 23.06 8.49
N ARG A 799 15.65 22.19 7.82
CA ARG A 799 15.98 20.84 8.27
C ARG A 799 16.64 20.76 9.65
N GLY A 800 17.24 21.84 10.15
CA GLY A 800 17.82 21.98 11.49
C GLY A 800 16.90 22.66 12.50
N ARG A 801 15.60 22.86 12.18
CA ARG A 801 14.69 23.74 12.95
C ARG A 801 13.32 23.10 13.27
N HIS A 802 13.14 21.81 12.97
CA HIS A 802 11.87 21.11 13.23
C HIS A 802 11.52 21.07 14.73
N SER A 803 12.41 20.55 15.57
CA SER A 803 12.19 20.49 17.03
C SER A 803 12.04 21.87 17.65
N TYR A 804 12.79 22.86 17.12
CA TYR A 804 12.64 24.26 17.51
C TYR A 804 11.19 24.75 17.30
N ALA A 805 10.64 24.52 16.10
CA ALA A 805 9.27 24.92 15.79
C ALA A 805 8.24 24.19 16.67
N ILE A 806 8.44 22.89 16.91
CA ILE A 806 7.57 22.08 17.78
C ILE A 806 7.58 22.62 19.22
N LEU A 807 8.76 22.89 19.79
CA LEU A 807 8.87 23.46 21.14
C LEU A 807 8.28 24.88 21.22
N LYS A 808 8.50 25.72 20.20
CA LYS A 808 7.84 27.02 20.10
C LYS A 808 6.32 26.89 20.08
N ARG A 809 5.78 25.92 19.36
CA ARG A 809 4.33 25.66 19.28
C ARG A 809 3.73 25.21 20.62
N LEU A 810 4.50 24.46 21.41
CA LEU A 810 4.15 24.12 22.80
C LEU A 810 4.27 25.30 23.77
N GLY A 811 5.03 26.34 23.41
CA GLY A 811 5.39 27.44 24.29
C GLY A 811 6.58 27.15 25.22
N ILE A 812 7.37 26.11 24.92
CA ILE A 812 8.59 25.77 25.67
C ILE A 812 9.77 26.48 25.00
N THR A 813 10.43 27.38 25.71
CA THR A 813 11.58 28.13 25.17
C THR A 813 12.88 27.88 25.93
N GLU A 814 12.76 27.34 27.14
CA GLU A 814 13.84 27.13 28.11
C GLU A 814 14.77 25.98 27.70
N THR A 815 14.33 25.11 26.79
CA THR A 815 15.14 24.02 26.24
C THR A 815 15.55 24.25 24.78
N ILE A 816 15.38 25.49 24.29
CA ILE A 816 15.88 25.95 23.00
C ILE A 816 17.19 26.68 23.21
N ALA A 817 18.29 26.06 22.78
CA ALA A 817 19.61 26.63 22.85
C ALA A 817 19.86 27.70 21.77
N THR A 818 20.80 28.61 22.05
CA THR A 818 21.27 29.65 21.11
C THR A 818 22.48 29.21 20.30
N ASP A 819 23.24 28.27 20.85
CA ASP A 819 24.47 27.72 20.28
C ASP A 819 24.80 26.36 20.92
N LYS A 820 25.87 25.72 20.44
CA LYS A 820 26.31 24.40 20.92
C LYS A 820 26.66 24.36 22.42
N ASN A 821 27.22 25.43 22.99
CA ASN A 821 27.58 25.43 24.41
C ASN A 821 26.32 25.54 25.28
N HIS A 822 25.41 26.45 24.94
CA HIS A 822 24.12 26.57 25.62
C HIS A 822 23.30 25.26 25.52
N TYR A 823 23.38 24.55 24.39
CA TYR A 823 22.77 23.23 24.23
C TYR A 823 23.27 22.22 25.28
N ILE A 824 24.60 22.16 25.47
CA ILE A 824 25.23 21.28 26.47
C ILE A 824 24.82 21.71 27.88
N GLU A 825 24.78 23.01 28.18
CA GLU A 825 24.36 23.55 29.48
C GLU A 825 22.91 23.15 29.82
N ILE A 826 21.98 23.28 28.87
CA ILE A 826 20.60 22.82 29.02
C ILE A 826 20.55 21.31 29.27
N ALA A 827 21.29 20.52 28.48
CA ALA A 827 21.31 19.06 28.62
C ALA A 827 21.88 18.60 29.97
N ILE A 828 22.91 19.28 30.48
CA ILE A 828 23.48 19.03 31.82
C ILE A 828 22.43 19.39 32.88
N ARG A 829 21.81 20.58 32.80
CA ARG A 829 20.83 21.01 33.78
C ARG A 829 19.62 20.07 33.81
N LEU A 830 19.11 19.64 32.66
CA LEU A 830 18.05 18.63 32.62
C LEU A 830 18.48 17.30 33.25
N GLY A 831 19.77 16.94 33.17
CA GLY A 831 20.29 15.74 33.82
C GLY A 831 20.36 15.82 35.33
N LEU A 832 20.78 16.96 35.87
CA LEU A 832 21.02 17.18 37.30
C LEU A 832 19.80 17.69 38.08
N ASP A 833 18.95 18.51 37.45
CA ASP A 833 17.80 19.17 38.08
C ASP A 833 16.50 18.40 37.77
N ASN A 834 16.19 17.41 38.62
CA ASN A 834 14.99 16.59 38.47
C ASN A 834 13.69 17.42 38.59
N GLN A 835 13.69 18.48 39.39
CA GLN A 835 12.51 19.33 39.57
C GLN A 835 12.23 20.10 38.28
N TRP A 836 13.24 20.74 37.71
CA TRP A 836 13.09 21.46 36.44
C TRP A 836 12.72 20.51 35.29
N ARG A 837 13.35 19.34 35.21
CA ARG A 837 12.99 18.30 34.24
C ARG A 837 11.50 17.92 34.37
N GLN A 838 11.00 17.73 35.59
CA GLN A 838 9.58 17.43 35.81
C GLN A 838 8.67 18.61 35.42
N THR A 839 9.06 19.85 35.71
CA THR A 839 8.32 21.04 35.25
C THR A 839 8.18 21.09 33.73
N ILE A 840 9.24 20.77 32.97
CA ILE A 840 9.16 20.69 31.51
C ILE A 840 8.17 19.61 31.07
N LYS A 841 8.21 18.42 31.68
CA LYS A 841 7.26 17.32 31.38
C LYS A 841 5.80 17.72 31.64
N ASP A 842 5.54 18.32 32.79
CA ASP A 842 4.20 18.75 33.17
C ASP A 842 3.68 19.84 32.23
N TYR A 843 4.54 20.78 31.84
CA TYR A 843 4.21 21.81 30.87
C TYR A 843 3.95 21.23 29.47
N THR A 844 4.76 20.26 29.01
CA THR A 844 4.50 19.52 27.77
C THR A 844 3.13 18.87 27.82
N LYS A 845 2.79 18.17 28.92
CA LYS A 845 1.49 17.50 29.08
C LYS A 845 0.32 18.47 29.02
N MET A 846 0.43 19.65 29.64
CA MET A 846 -0.63 20.67 29.63
C MET A 846 -0.88 21.27 28.24
N ASN A 847 0.16 21.39 27.41
CA ASN A 847 0.08 22.06 26.11
C ASN A 847 0.14 21.09 24.92
N ILE A 848 0.14 19.78 25.15
CA ILE A 848 0.42 18.78 24.11
C ILE A 848 -0.52 18.88 22.90
N ASP A 849 -1.78 19.24 23.12
CA ASP A 849 -2.79 19.32 22.08
C ASP A 849 -2.63 20.56 21.17
N THR A 850 -1.71 21.49 21.49
CA THR A 850 -1.38 22.61 20.58
C THR A 850 -0.54 22.18 19.37
N VAL A 851 0.14 21.04 19.46
CA VAL A 851 1.02 20.49 18.40
C VAL A 851 0.29 19.49 17.51
N PHE A 852 -0.62 18.71 18.09
CA PHE A 852 -1.30 17.62 17.38
C PHE A 852 -2.65 18.06 16.82
N ASN A 853 -3.00 17.56 15.63
CA ASN A 853 -4.25 17.86 14.94
C ASN A 853 -4.48 19.36 14.66
N ASP A 854 -3.41 20.15 14.48
CA ASP A 854 -3.50 21.58 14.17
C ASP A 854 -3.99 21.82 12.73
N ARG A 855 -5.30 22.06 12.59
CA ARG A 855 -5.98 22.26 11.31
C ARG A 855 -5.69 23.62 10.66
N THR A 856 -5.12 24.57 11.38
CA THR A 856 -4.82 25.91 10.83
C THR A 856 -3.84 25.85 9.65
N SER A 857 -2.95 24.85 9.65
CA SER A 857 -2.05 24.58 8.53
C SER A 857 -2.78 24.13 7.26
N VAL A 858 -3.87 23.36 7.39
CA VAL A 858 -4.71 22.88 6.28
C VAL A 858 -5.46 24.05 5.67
N GLU A 859 -6.06 24.92 6.47
CA GLU A 859 -6.73 26.14 5.98
C GLU A 859 -5.75 27.08 5.24
N SER A 860 -4.50 27.18 5.71
CA SER A 860 -3.46 27.92 5.01
C SER A 860 -3.05 27.28 3.68
N LEU A 861 -3.05 25.94 3.64
CA LEU A 861 -2.69 25.16 2.47
C LEU A 861 -3.77 25.27 1.38
N GLU A 862 -5.05 25.18 1.78
CA GLU A 862 -6.19 25.32 0.88
C GLU A 862 -6.28 26.71 0.25
N ARG A 863 -6.07 27.76 1.05
CA ARG A 863 -5.97 29.15 0.53
C ARG A 863 -4.86 29.29 -0.49
N PHE A 864 -3.71 28.65 -0.25
CA PHE A 864 -2.63 28.62 -1.23
C PHE A 864 -3.07 27.92 -2.52
N TYR A 865 -3.69 26.74 -2.42
CA TYR A 865 -4.18 26.00 -3.59
C TYR A 865 -5.18 26.79 -4.42
N GLN A 866 -6.14 27.47 -3.79
CA GLN A 866 -7.10 28.34 -4.48
C GLN A 866 -6.39 29.49 -5.21
N SER A 867 -5.41 30.13 -4.56
CA SER A 867 -4.68 31.26 -5.13
C SER A 867 -3.90 30.90 -6.40
N VAL A 868 -3.42 29.66 -6.52
CA VAL A 868 -2.63 29.20 -7.68
C VAL A 868 -3.49 28.47 -8.72
N ALA A 869 -4.63 27.90 -8.33
CA ALA A 869 -5.61 27.31 -9.25
C ALA A 869 -6.47 28.35 -9.97
N GLY A 870 -6.55 29.59 -9.46
CA GLY A 870 -7.10 30.73 -10.19
C GLY A 870 -8.57 31.07 -9.92
N GLU A 871 -9.10 30.80 -8.72
CA GLU A 871 -10.46 31.23 -8.35
C GLU A 871 -10.59 32.74 -8.06
N ASP A 872 -9.48 33.50 -8.00
CA ASP A 872 -9.47 34.97 -7.80
C ASP A 872 -9.05 35.76 -9.07
N LYS A 873 -9.59 35.40 -10.24
CA LYS A 873 -9.52 36.26 -11.45
C LYS A 873 -10.84 36.44 -12.17
#